data_AF-A0A5C6AVT5-F1
#
_entry.id   AF-A0A5C6AVT5-F1
#
_cell.length_a   1.000
_cell.length_b   1.000
_cell.length_c   1.000
_cell.angle_alpha   90.00
_cell.angle_beta   90.00
_cell.angle_gamma   90.00
#
_symmetry.space_group_name_H-M   'P 1'
#
loop_
_entity.id
_entity.type
_entity.pdbx_description
1 polymer ?
#
loop_
_entity_poly.entity_id
_entity_poly.type
_entity_poly.pdbx_seq_one_letter_code
_entity_poly.pdbx_strand_id
1 'polypeptide(L)'
;MIQEKNSMSKRLYQGTSNRWKDRTGRKLSFERLEQRAMMALDVLDGYVADLQADYTAPDYVLAGPQVASAPSIAKPLTIVGGSTITGQSANLSILGQHNEGESDLKYTWQTVTAPSGAPIRYLRNNDNLAKSNTLTFKKPGDYGVRVTITDLNGLATSSELRFRVVSTLTSLSVRTSTGATAVANARINSTGPVERFTVVGLDQFGRTMPTASSVSWRAVNSPSGSRLSVTTSGTASTATFNRTGVYGLRVSSGNVSHQFDVNVQASLKSLSLRTSAGNSLNSSKPVTVKESSTRLIVTGVDQFNRTFAPLPSLSWTVVSKPSGGNAKVSMAGSTATVSFTGAGSYTLRIKSGSLNHLVSFDVKQSLTSIRAANTSGTAINTNGLSTNSLTQSLQAVAYDQFGKPMKTQPKIAWNVSSKPSGASPALSQSANNVTVRFSKAGAYVLRASVAGRTQLVPVSVGQLLTTFSLAATTGANVQSQKSISVNGTSHRLTVQGRDQFGSPMVVNKPIAWTKISGPSGGSAKASTSGNAATISFTRAGTYVLRASAGGYNQTVSLTVNQVFRSIAAVGSTGQSLSPATASSLTGTSTRIIAQARDQFGQPMKAQPTFSWSSASAPSGGTAAVNARGAQATVSFSREGNYTVRIAASGRTINVPLEVASTLTRISVATGSSTMLVGAQQNFSVQGFNQFQRAMTIPSSTRLSWTSTLGTITSSGTFTAGSAAGSATITARVGSLSATTSVRISTPTPASGLRDASISSLVTQLYADGELSRVDVIGILRSAGADDNVNATELTDLRFLVSANSNYAMPTHVRELGKDVVNSNPANLRYRGQSAGNLVAGSSAALLNNLVDKWFLGTDLPSLTSSNLSYRAATGTLFASAPALQDAKQGALGDCYFIASVASIAQSNPDAVRNMFIDNGDGTFTVRFYAGALGGFFTSSGQVSAGFRSGTGTADYVTVNTQLPTYWNGTLAYSGRGLSAASNSTTLWIALAEKAYSQWNETGNSGRDGTNRYQAIEGGWMSDVNAQVLGYNSTSYSFNSSTKQSMIAALNANRAITLGTIGNAGSGLVGGHAYVVTGYNASTDRFTLFNPWGNTHPSPLTWAQLQANCTQFVVVDPTGSIAVQSSTVRSDVMSSMLVAQIGTNTHSDFTGNGASDSFFETGWSTQDFFTPPTAMSSLTLKKDSSESYEDIFRDVTDFTSNRPLEVGYLMDDLTVRTL
;
A
#
# COMPACT_ATOMS: atom_id res chain seq x y z
N MET A 1 -25.44 33.44 30.60
CA MET A 1 -24.46 32.32 30.64
C MET A 1 -24.20 31.67 29.29
N ILE A 2 -24.99 30.68 28.78
CA ILE A 2 -24.61 29.97 27.52
C ILE A 2 -24.51 30.92 26.32
N GLN A 3 -25.41 31.89 26.18
CA GLN A 3 -25.33 32.93 25.13
C GLN A 3 -24.19 33.95 25.31
N GLU A 4 -23.54 34.02 26.49
CA GLU A 4 -22.40 34.91 26.74
C GLU A 4 -21.04 34.23 26.50
N LYS A 5 -20.97 32.90 26.63
CA LYS A 5 -19.76 32.15 26.23
C LYS A 5 -19.48 32.27 24.72
N ASN A 6 -20.56 32.35 23.92
CA ASN A 6 -20.48 32.40 22.46
C ASN A 6 -20.15 33.80 21.89
N SER A 7 -20.21 34.88 22.68
CA SER A 7 -19.96 36.25 22.21
C SER A 7 -18.55 36.77 22.54
N MET A 8 -17.92 36.31 23.62
CA MET A 8 -16.56 36.75 23.98
C MET A 8 -15.44 36.02 23.22
N SER A 9 -15.67 34.80 22.74
CA SER A 9 -14.76 34.12 21.78
C SER A 9 -14.78 34.75 20.38
N LYS A 10 -15.59 35.80 20.17
CA LYS A 10 -15.65 36.58 18.92
C LYS A 10 -15.33 38.07 19.11
N ARG A 11 -14.62 38.41 20.18
CA ARG A 11 -13.72 39.59 20.20
C ARG A 11 -12.40 39.22 19.51
N LEU A 12 -11.62 40.23 19.09
CA LEU A 12 -10.21 40.13 18.64
C LEU A 12 -9.93 39.66 17.19
N TYR A 13 -10.92 39.71 16.30
CA TYR A 13 -10.73 40.07 14.87
C TYR A 13 -11.74 41.21 14.62
N GLN A 14 -11.38 42.44 14.26
CA GLN A 14 -10.11 43.05 13.85
C GLN A 14 -9.89 44.39 14.64
N GLY A 15 -8.73 45.04 14.52
CA GLY A 15 -8.62 46.50 14.72
C GLY A 15 -8.43 47.04 16.16
N THR A 16 -7.26 46.78 16.76
CA THR A 16 -6.51 47.67 17.67
C THR A 16 -7.19 48.89 18.34
N SER A 17 -7.42 48.78 19.65
CA SER A 17 -7.19 49.79 20.69
C SER A 17 -7.88 51.19 20.66
N ASN A 18 -8.42 51.57 21.83
CA ASN A 18 -8.89 52.91 22.23
C ASN A 18 -10.20 53.38 21.53
N ARG A 19 -11.27 53.72 22.25
CA ARG A 19 -11.39 54.26 23.61
C ARG A 19 -12.63 53.67 24.33
N TRP A 20 -12.42 53.01 25.45
CA TRP A 20 -13.42 52.93 26.52
C TRP A 20 -12.93 53.85 27.62
N LYS A 21 -13.76 54.80 28.02
CA LYS A 21 -13.52 55.78 29.07
C LYS A 21 -14.83 55.97 29.85
N ASP A 22 -14.74 56.33 31.12
CA ASP A 22 -15.88 56.85 31.88
C ASP A 22 -16.38 58.20 31.31
N ARG A 23 -17.46 58.75 31.89
CA ARG A 23 -18.08 60.02 31.44
C ARG A 23 -17.17 61.25 31.55
N THR A 24 -16.00 61.16 32.18
CA THR A 24 -15.03 62.26 32.32
C THR A 24 -13.69 62.02 31.61
N GLY A 25 -13.41 60.80 31.18
CA GLY A 25 -12.37 60.52 30.18
C GLY A 25 -11.20 59.63 30.62
N ARG A 26 -11.35 58.74 31.61
CA ARG A 26 -10.31 57.76 32.00
C ARG A 26 -10.74 56.31 31.83
N LYS A 27 -9.75 55.43 31.60
CA LYS A 27 -9.88 53.98 31.36
C LYS A 27 -9.18 53.25 32.51
N LEU A 28 -9.82 52.24 33.10
CA LEU A 28 -9.31 51.47 34.25
C LEU A 28 -9.43 49.95 34.03
N SER A 29 -8.72 49.19 34.87
CA SER A 29 -8.31 47.79 34.63
C SER A 29 -9.11 46.73 35.43
N PHE A 30 -8.70 45.47 35.27
CA PHE A 30 -9.46 44.24 35.55
C PHE A 30 -9.52 43.84 37.05
N GLU A 31 -8.74 44.47 37.92
CA GLU A 31 -8.39 43.95 39.26
C GLU A 31 -9.28 44.46 40.42
N ARG A 32 -10.58 44.67 40.17
CA ARG A 32 -11.60 44.88 41.23
C ARG A 32 -12.89 44.09 41.02
N LEU A 33 -12.91 43.13 40.08
CA LEU A 33 -14.15 42.47 39.66
C LEU A 33 -14.69 41.38 40.59
N GLU A 34 -13.97 40.97 41.64
CA GLU A 34 -14.26 39.74 42.39
C GLU A 34 -15.02 39.92 43.72
N GLN A 35 -15.05 41.13 44.30
CA GLN A 35 -15.09 41.23 45.77
C GLN A 35 -16.37 41.75 46.47
N ARG A 36 -17.46 42.15 45.80
CA ARG A 36 -18.55 42.94 46.45
C ARG A 36 -20.03 42.67 46.10
N ALA A 37 -20.40 41.49 45.59
CA ALA A 37 -21.80 41.03 45.57
C ALA A 37 -21.83 39.50 45.76
N MET A 38 -21.63 38.98 46.98
CA MET A 38 -22.64 38.84 48.05
C MET A 38 -23.78 37.91 47.58
N MET A 39 -23.94 36.70 48.15
CA MET A 39 -24.51 36.44 49.49
C MET A 39 -25.89 37.12 49.67
N ALA A 40 -26.99 36.39 49.87
CA ALA A 40 -27.21 34.94 49.82
C ALA A 40 -28.70 34.67 49.52
N LEU A 41 -29.05 33.47 49.02
CA LEU A 41 -30.45 33.03 48.86
C LEU A 41 -30.58 31.52 49.12
N ASP A 42 -31.00 31.18 50.33
CA ASP A 42 -31.63 29.90 50.70
C ASP A 42 -32.52 30.16 51.96
N VAL A 43 -33.53 29.31 52.19
CA VAL A 43 -34.54 29.36 53.27
C VAL A 43 -35.44 30.63 53.23
N LEU A 44 -36.67 30.61 52.68
CA LEU A 44 -37.94 29.89 53.00
C LEU A 44 -38.86 30.62 54.00
N ASP A 45 -40.14 30.70 53.59
CA ASP A 45 -41.37 31.02 54.31
C ASP A 45 -41.43 32.24 55.26
N GLY A 46 -41.93 33.36 54.71
CA GLY A 46 -42.63 34.43 55.43
C GLY A 46 -43.74 34.99 54.51
N TYR A 47 -45.02 34.78 54.77
CA TYR A 47 -45.89 35.53 55.70
C TYR A 47 -45.98 37.04 55.44
N VAL A 48 -47.21 37.55 55.42
CA VAL A 48 -47.54 38.98 55.31
C VAL A 48 -47.59 39.61 56.72
N ALA A 49 -46.63 40.50 57.04
CA ALA A 49 -46.60 41.56 58.09
C ALA A 49 -47.12 41.36 59.58
N ASP A 50 -46.22 41.57 60.61
CA ASP A 50 -46.36 42.17 62.01
C ASP A 50 -46.94 41.46 63.30
N LEU A 51 -46.74 41.78 64.63
CA LEU A 51 -45.71 42.44 65.56
C LEU A 51 -45.98 42.29 67.14
N GLN A 52 -44.92 42.16 68.02
CA GLN A 52 -44.62 42.70 69.45
C GLN A 52 -45.52 42.54 70.84
N ALA A 53 -45.01 42.22 72.13
CA ALA A 53 -45.38 42.58 73.67
C ALA A 53 -46.17 41.73 74.93
N ASP A 54 -46.60 42.18 76.29
CA ASP A 54 -47.04 41.48 77.75
C ASP A 54 -47.91 42.08 79.15
N TYR A 55 -48.35 41.41 80.39
CA TYR A 55 -48.74 41.76 82.00
C TYR A 55 -49.89 41.23 83.22
N THR A 56 -50.22 41.76 84.56
CA THR A 56 -50.86 41.20 86.02
C THR A 56 -52.06 41.88 87.08
N ALA A 57 -52.66 41.78 88.43
CA ALA A 57 -52.68 41.30 90.02
C ALA A 57 -54.03 41.34 91.18
N PRO A 58 -54.13 41.21 92.66
CA PRO A 58 -55.30 40.83 93.80
C PRO A 58 -55.86 41.55 95.29
N ASP A 59 -56.62 40.98 96.43
CA ASP A 59 -57.13 41.50 97.93
C ASP A 59 -58.25 40.85 99.10
N TYR A 60 -58.69 41.37 100.41
CA TYR A 60 -59.44 40.81 101.80
C TYR A 60 -60.58 41.62 102.85
N VAL A 61 -61.25 41.55 104.17
CA VAL A 61 -61.61 40.95 105.69
C VAL A 61 -62.89 41.62 106.68
N LEU A 62 -63.61 41.54 107.98
CA LEU A 62 -64.06 40.86 109.44
C LEU A 62 -65.29 41.47 110.52
N ALA A 63 -65.91 40.89 111.72
CA ALA A 63 -66.63 41.45 113.12
C ALA A 63 -67.89 40.82 114.11
N GLY A 64 -68.27 41.16 115.49
CA GLY A 64 -69.62 40.93 116.42
C GLY A 64 -69.90 40.85 118.13
N PRO A 65 -71.13 41.06 118.90
CA PRO A 65 -71.55 41.08 120.50
C PRO A 65 -73.04 40.54 121.17
N GLN A 66 -73.82 40.58 122.41
CA GLN A 66 -74.05 40.92 123.99
C GLN A 66 -75.39 40.33 124.91
N VAL A 67 -75.86 40.62 126.26
CA VAL A 67 -76.86 39.92 127.37
C VAL A 67 -77.68 40.64 128.69
N ALA A 68 -78.83 40.14 129.42
CA ALA A 68 -79.60 40.58 130.79
C ALA A 68 -80.83 39.78 131.71
N SER A 69 -82.23 40.14 131.86
CA SER A 69 -83.70 39.62 132.44
C SER A 69 -85.02 38.65 131.85
N ALA A 70 -86.29 38.94 131.21
CA ALA A 70 -87.53 37.99 130.71
C ALA A 70 -88.93 38.16 129.74
N PRO A 71 -89.45 37.35 128.65
CA PRO A 71 -90.66 37.56 127.63
C PRO A 71 -91.79 36.49 127.11
N SER A 72 -92.67 36.79 126.08
CA SER A 72 -93.76 35.93 125.42
C SER A 72 -93.88 35.90 123.83
N ILE A 73 -94.79 35.09 123.19
CA ILE A 73 -94.92 34.88 121.70
C ILE A 73 -96.12 35.64 121.06
N ALA A 74 -95.90 36.33 119.94
CA ALA A 74 -96.90 37.10 119.19
C ALA A 74 -97.28 36.51 117.80
N LYS A 75 -96.38 35.80 117.11
CA LYS A 75 -96.70 34.99 115.91
C LYS A 75 -95.90 33.67 115.93
N PRO A 76 -96.53 32.51 115.67
CA PRO A 76 -95.86 31.22 115.66
C PRO A 76 -94.91 31.04 114.46
N LEU A 77 -94.05 30.03 114.55
CA LEU A 77 -93.04 29.69 113.55
C LEU A 77 -93.67 29.09 112.28
N THR A 78 -93.30 29.61 111.10
CA THR A 78 -93.83 29.18 109.78
C THR A 78 -92.76 29.11 108.68
N ILE A 79 -93.05 28.42 107.56
CA ILE A 79 -92.22 28.38 106.34
C ILE A 79 -92.90 29.15 105.21
N VAL A 80 -92.15 30.03 104.57
CA VAL A 80 -92.59 30.78 103.38
C VAL A 80 -92.53 29.86 102.16
N GLY A 81 -93.70 29.58 101.55
CA GLY A 81 -93.83 28.76 100.35
C GLY A 81 -94.28 27.31 100.57
N GLY A 82 -94.52 26.87 101.81
CA GLY A 82 -95.04 25.53 102.14
C GLY A 82 -94.02 24.57 102.74
N SER A 83 -94.45 23.35 103.06
CA SER A 83 -93.73 22.41 103.93
C SER A 83 -92.80 21.41 103.23
N THR A 84 -92.73 21.41 101.90
CA THR A 84 -91.91 20.50 101.09
C THR A 84 -90.95 21.27 100.19
N ILE A 85 -89.66 20.94 100.26
CA ILE A 85 -88.58 21.69 99.63
C ILE A 85 -87.88 20.83 98.57
N THR A 86 -87.98 21.22 97.30
CA THR A 86 -87.29 20.58 96.17
C THR A 86 -85.93 21.21 95.85
N GLY A 87 -85.69 22.45 96.32
CA GLY A 87 -84.41 23.16 96.18
C GLY A 87 -83.40 22.83 97.28
N GLN A 88 -82.30 23.59 97.33
CA GLN A 88 -81.27 23.47 98.36
C GLN A 88 -81.47 24.41 99.57
N SER A 89 -82.53 25.23 99.59
CA SER A 89 -82.81 26.21 100.67
C SER A 89 -84.30 26.58 100.78
N ALA A 90 -84.69 27.19 101.91
CA ALA A 90 -86.04 27.71 102.19
C ALA A 90 -86.03 28.85 103.25
N ASN A 91 -87.12 29.61 103.36
CA ASN A 91 -87.24 30.78 104.26
C ASN A 91 -88.31 30.56 105.35
N LEU A 92 -88.06 30.97 106.59
CA LEU A 92 -88.93 30.78 107.76
C LEU A 92 -89.05 32.06 108.63
N SER A 93 -90.13 32.23 109.40
CA SER A 93 -90.34 33.40 110.28
C SER A 93 -91.23 33.14 111.52
N ILE A 94 -91.13 34.02 112.54
CA ILE A 94 -91.76 33.97 113.88
C ILE A 94 -91.81 35.41 114.49
N LEU A 95 -92.56 35.69 115.58
CA LEU A 95 -92.52 36.98 116.32
C LEU A 95 -92.85 36.83 117.83
N GLY A 96 -92.26 37.65 118.69
CA GLY A 96 -92.50 37.72 120.14
C GLY A 96 -92.88 39.11 120.68
N GLN A 97 -93.10 39.22 121.99
CA GLN A 97 -93.45 40.48 122.69
C GLN A 97 -93.08 40.44 124.19
N HIS A 98 -92.77 41.59 124.76
CA HIS A 98 -92.42 41.79 126.18
C HIS A 98 -92.71 43.21 126.67
N ASN A 99 -92.69 43.42 127.99
CA ASN A 99 -92.98 44.68 128.66
C ASN A 99 -91.91 45.76 128.44
N GLU A 100 -90.65 45.38 128.20
CA GLU A 100 -89.55 46.33 127.92
C GLU A 100 -89.43 46.64 126.41
N GLY A 101 -89.90 45.74 125.53
CA GLY A 101 -90.01 45.97 124.09
C GLY A 101 -89.84 44.71 123.24
N GLU A 102 -90.12 44.80 121.93
CA GLU A 102 -89.83 43.70 120.98
C GLU A 102 -88.42 43.80 120.38
N SER A 103 -87.86 45.01 120.24
CA SER A 103 -86.50 45.28 119.76
C SER A 103 -85.43 44.54 120.58
N ASP A 104 -85.71 44.41 121.86
CA ASP A 104 -84.80 43.95 122.88
C ASP A 104 -84.80 42.41 122.95
N LEU A 105 -85.69 41.75 122.20
CA LEU A 105 -85.77 40.29 122.07
C LEU A 105 -84.78 39.73 121.05
N LYS A 106 -84.17 38.58 121.37
CA LYS A 106 -83.27 37.79 120.52
C LYS A 106 -83.93 36.48 120.12
N TYR A 107 -83.90 36.17 118.82
CA TYR A 107 -84.48 34.96 118.24
C TYR A 107 -83.37 33.94 117.96
N THR A 108 -83.20 32.97 118.85
CA THR A 108 -82.19 31.92 118.74
C THR A 108 -82.77 30.66 118.09
N TRP A 109 -82.42 30.46 116.82
CA TRP A 109 -82.68 29.27 116.04
C TRP A 109 -81.73 28.13 116.45
N GLN A 110 -82.29 26.95 116.65
CA GLN A 110 -81.55 25.72 116.90
C GLN A 110 -82.10 24.59 116.03
N THR A 111 -81.22 23.68 115.60
CA THR A 111 -81.62 22.47 114.88
C THR A 111 -82.09 21.44 115.90
N VAL A 112 -83.38 21.12 115.88
CA VAL A 112 -84.00 20.06 116.68
C VAL A 112 -83.74 18.70 116.03
N THR A 113 -83.90 18.65 114.71
CA THR A 113 -83.59 17.47 113.89
C THR A 113 -83.00 17.86 112.54
N ALA A 114 -82.02 17.09 112.08
CA ALA A 114 -81.50 17.14 110.72
C ALA A 114 -80.97 15.74 110.35
N PRO A 115 -80.89 15.39 109.05
CA PRO A 115 -80.25 14.15 108.62
C PRO A 115 -78.78 14.15 109.03
N SER A 116 -78.26 12.99 109.47
CA SER A 116 -76.90 12.89 110.01
C SER A 116 -75.84 13.44 109.05
N GLY A 117 -74.94 14.29 109.57
CA GLY A 117 -73.92 14.99 108.77
C GLY A 117 -74.49 15.99 107.75
N ALA A 118 -75.67 16.57 108.00
CA ALA A 118 -76.26 17.61 107.17
C ALA A 118 -76.88 18.75 107.99
N PRO A 119 -76.10 19.45 108.84
CA PRO A 119 -76.59 20.53 109.68
C PRO A 119 -77.27 21.63 108.85
N ILE A 120 -78.33 22.20 109.39
CA ILE A 120 -79.02 23.35 108.80
C ILE A 120 -78.10 24.57 108.91
N ARG A 121 -77.84 25.27 107.79
CA ARG A 121 -77.17 26.57 107.84
C ARG A 121 -78.21 27.68 107.83
N TYR A 122 -78.37 28.35 108.97
CA TYR A 122 -79.17 29.56 109.14
C TYR A 122 -78.46 30.79 108.54
N LEU A 123 -79.22 31.82 108.19
CA LEU A 123 -78.71 33.10 107.67
C LEU A 123 -78.49 34.14 108.79
N ARG A 124 -79.33 34.11 109.83
CA ARG A 124 -79.26 34.95 111.04
C ARG A 124 -79.49 34.09 112.28
N ASN A 125 -79.00 34.50 113.46
CA ASN A 125 -79.23 33.75 114.69
C ASN A 125 -78.86 34.56 115.95
N ASN A 126 -79.63 34.40 117.04
CA ASN A 126 -79.41 35.05 118.34
C ASN A 126 -79.41 36.60 118.26
N ASP A 127 -80.22 37.13 117.35
CA ASP A 127 -80.42 38.56 117.10
C ASP A 127 -81.90 38.85 116.89
N ASN A 128 -82.30 40.13 116.86
CA ASN A 128 -83.69 40.52 116.69
C ASN A 128 -84.19 40.31 115.24
N LEU A 129 -83.34 40.49 114.23
CA LEU A 129 -83.69 40.34 112.81
C LEU A 129 -83.92 38.87 112.43
N ALA A 130 -83.38 37.93 113.21
CA ALA A 130 -83.61 36.50 113.07
C ALA A 130 -85.08 36.08 113.26
N LYS A 131 -86.00 36.99 113.60
CA LYS A 131 -87.45 36.80 113.40
C LYS A 131 -87.85 36.44 111.94
N SER A 132 -86.95 36.63 110.97
CA SER A 132 -87.03 36.01 109.64
C SER A 132 -85.66 35.47 109.18
N ASN A 133 -85.63 34.27 108.60
CA ASN A 133 -84.40 33.50 108.39
C ASN A 133 -84.40 32.63 107.12
N THR A 134 -83.23 32.41 106.50
CA THR A 134 -83.04 31.48 105.37
C THR A 134 -82.23 30.28 105.82
N LEU A 135 -82.73 29.08 105.54
CA LEU A 135 -82.14 27.81 105.91
C LEU A 135 -81.60 27.12 104.64
N THR A 136 -80.36 26.63 104.68
CA THR A 136 -79.70 25.91 103.57
C THR A 136 -79.41 24.46 103.94
N PHE A 137 -79.58 23.54 102.98
CA PHE A 137 -79.49 22.08 103.17
C PHE A 137 -78.42 21.47 102.25
N LYS A 138 -77.83 20.34 102.68
CA LYS A 138 -76.82 19.57 101.90
C LYS A 138 -77.29 18.16 101.50
N LYS A 139 -78.48 17.76 101.94
CA LYS A 139 -79.10 16.45 101.71
C LYS A 139 -80.63 16.61 101.66
N PRO A 140 -81.35 15.73 100.94
CA PRO A 140 -82.76 15.51 101.22
C PRO A 140 -82.94 14.80 102.58
N GLY A 141 -84.12 14.92 103.17
CA GLY A 141 -84.49 14.33 104.46
C GLY A 141 -85.38 15.26 105.29
N ASP A 142 -85.73 14.79 106.50
CA ASP A 142 -86.55 15.53 107.44
C ASP A 142 -85.70 16.45 108.33
N TYR A 143 -86.19 17.67 108.50
CA TYR A 143 -85.55 18.77 109.20
C TYR A 143 -86.52 19.37 110.23
N GLY A 144 -85.99 19.83 111.35
CA GLY A 144 -86.76 20.39 112.45
C GLY A 144 -85.99 21.46 113.18
N VAL A 145 -86.66 22.56 113.52
CA VAL A 145 -86.03 23.75 114.09
C VAL A 145 -86.86 24.31 115.24
N ARG A 146 -86.17 24.77 116.28
CA ARG A 146 -86.72 25.53 117.39
C ARG A 146 -86.27 26.97 117.22
N VAL A 147 -87.13 27.93 117.54
CA VAL A 147 -86.70 29.31 117.83
C VAL A 147 -87.06 29.62 119.27
N THR A 148 -86.04 29.94 120.05
CA THR A 148 -86.18 30.47 121.40
C THR A 148 -86.17 31.99 121.32
N ILE A 149 -87.23 32.62 121.82
CA ILE A 149 -87.32 34.07 122.00
C ILE A 149 -86.92 34.34 123.45
N THR A 150 -85.68 34.79 123.61
CA THR A 150 -85.17 35.33 124.87
C THR A 150 -85.31 36.84 124.77
N ASP A 151 -85.60 37.57 125.85
CA ASP A 151 -85.55 39.03 125.76
C ASP A 151 -84.11 39.53 125.75
N LEU A 152 -83.84 40.77 126.18
CA LEU A 152 -82.48 41.27 126.41
C LEU A 152 -81.60 40.28 127.20
N ASN A 153 -82.22 39.29 127.84
CA ASN A 153 -82.45 39.37 129.25
C ASN A 153 -82.54 37.89 129.85
N GLY A 154 -82.48 36.84 129.03
CA GLY A 154 -82.15 35.48 129.51
C GLY A 154 -83.31 34.58 129.97
N LEU A 155 -84.42 35.10 130.50
CA LEU A 155 -85.67 34.32 130.54
C LEU A 155 -86.29 34.29 129.13
N ALA A 156 -87.08 33.25 128.82
CA ALA A 156 -87.36 32.91 127.43
C ALA A 156 -88.64 32.09 127.22
N THR A 157 -89.14 32.14 125.98
CA THR A 157 -90.19 31.27 125.44
C THR A 157 -89.71 30.63 124.12
N SER A 158 -90.38 29.61 123.58
CA SER A 158 -89.92 28.97 122.33
C SER A 158 -91.02 28.30 121.50
N SER A 159 -90.75 28.11 120.20
CA SER A 159 -91.64 27.47 119.22
C SER A 159 -90.85 26.51 118.32
N GLU A 160 -91.45 25.40 117.88
CA GLU A 160 -90.83 24.41 116.98
C GLU A 160 -91.62 24.20 115.68
N LEU A 161 -90.91 23.84 114.61
CA LEU A 161 -91.49 23.45 113.31
C LEU A 161 -90.64 22.37 112.64
N ARG A 162 -91.28 21.41 111.95
CA ARG A 162 -90.64 20.32 111.18
C ARG A 162 -91.14 20.29 109.74
N PHE A 163 -90.26 19.92 108.80
CA PHE A 163 -90.49 19.95 107.35
C PHE A 163 -89.54 19.01 106.59
N ARG A 164 -89.77 18.77 105.29
CA ARG A 164 -88.98 17.81 104.49
C ARG A 164 -88.35 18.45 103.24
N VAL A 165 -87.09 18.10 103.00
CA VAL A 165 -86.37 18.33 101.71
C VAL A 165 -86.40 17.02 100.91
N VAL A 166 -86.78 17.07 99.62
CA VAL A 166 -86.96 15.86 98.78
C VAL A 166 -85.91 15.77 97.67
N SER A 167 -85.56 14.55 97.24
CA SER A 167 -84.57 14.30 96.17
C SER A 167 -85.21 14.45 94.78
N THR A 168 -84.56 15.19 93.87
CA THR A 168 -85.10 15.53 92.54
C THR A 168 -84.09 15.24 91.44
N LEU A 169 -84.48 14.49 90.40
CA LEU A 169 -83.61 14.07 89.29
C LEU A 169 -83.14 15.26 88.44
N THR A 170 -81.83 15.41 88.24
CA THR A 170 -81.22 16.48 87.42
C THR A 170 -80.42 15.98 86.23
N SER A 171 -79.74 14.84 86.33
CA SER A 171 -78.80 14.35 85.31
C SER A 171 -78.73 12.82 85.26
N LEU A 172 -78.14 12.29 84.18
CA LEU A 172 -77.90 10.85 83.97
C LEU A 172 -76.40 10.58 83.80
N SER A 173 -75.93 9.44 84.29
CA SER A 173 -74.58 8.93 84.06
C SER A 173 -74.64 7.55 83.41
N VAL A 174 -73.77 7.31 82.42
CA VAL A 174 -73.73 6.07 81.62
C VAL A 174 -72.33 5.47 81.66
N ARG A 175 -72.21 4.16 81.88
CA ARG A 175 -70.93 3.42 81.89
C ARG A 175 -70.97 2.18 81.01
N THR A 176 -69.84 1.80 80.40
CA THR A 176 -69.69 0.60 79.55
C THR A 176 -69.46 -0.69 80.33
N SER A 177 -69.51 -1.83 79.64
CA SER A 177 -68.99 -3.14 80.07
C SER A 177 -67.58 -3.09 80.65
N THR A 178 -66.74 -2.18 80.13
CA THR A 178 -65.33 -1.98 80.49
C THR A 178 -65.13 -0.94 81.60
N GLY A 179 -66.20 -0.42 82.20
CA GLY A 179 -66.17 0.57 83.29
C GLY A 179 -65.97 2.03 82.84
N ALA A 180 -65.69 2.28 81.56
CA ALA A 180 -65.53 3.62 81.02
C ALA A 180 -66.85 4.40 81.13
N THR A 181 -66.81 5.62 81.66
CA THR A 181 -67.99 6.51 81.70
C THR A 181 -68.13 7.20 80.34
N ALA A 182 -69.29 7.04 79.71
CA ALA A 182 -69.58 7.66 78.42
C ALA A 182 -69.82 9.16 78.62
N VAL A 183 -68.82 9.99 78.32
CA VAL A 183 -68.93 11.46 78.35
C VAL A 183 -69.85 11.93 77.22
N ALA A 184 -70.58 13.02 77.44
CA ALA A 184 -71.48 13.57 76.42
C ALA A 184 -70.73 13.86 75.11
N ASN A 185 -71.28 13.38 73.99
CA ASN A 185 -70.74 13.48 72.63
C ASN A 185 -69.35 12.81 72.42
N ALA A 186 -68.83 12.04 73.37
CA ALA A 186 -67.59 11.28 73.20
C ALA A 186 -67.82 9.95 72.45
N ARG A 187 -66.76 9.41 71.81
CA ARG A 187 -66.79 8.15 71.05
C ARG A 187 -66.13 6.99 71.79
N ILE A 188 -66.76 5.83 71.75
CA ILE A 188 -66.30 4.56 72.34
C ILE A 188 -66.05 3.55 71.21
N ASN A 189 -64.99 2.75 71.27
CA ASN A 189 -64.72 1.69 70.29
C ASN A 189 -65.18 0.33 70.80
N SER A 190 -65.74 -0.52 69.93
CA SER A 190 -66.04 -1.92 70.21
C SER A 190 -65.71 -2.82 69.01
N THR A 191 -65.24 -4.04 69.27
CA THR A 191 -64.88 -5.04 68.24
C THR A 191 -65.89 -6.18 68.15
N GLY A 192 -66.82 -6.26 69.11
CA GLY A 192 -67.90 -7.26 69.13
C GLY A 192 -69.15 -6.80 68.37
N PRO A 193 -70.08 -7.73 68.08
CA PRO A 193 -71.42 -7.41 67.59
C PRO A 193 -72.35 -6.88 68.71
N VAL A 194 -71.89 -6.81 69.97
CA VAL A 194 -72.67 -6.43 71.15
C VAL A 194 -71.81 -5.59 72.09
N GLU A 195 -72.38 -4.52 72.66
CA GLU A 195 -71.81 -3.70 73.73
C GLU A 195 -72.84 -3.52 74.86
N ARG A 196 -72.38 -3.33 76.11
CA ARG A 196 -73.28 -3.14 77.26
C ARG A 196 -73.05 -1.83 77.99
N PHE A 197 -74.14 -1.28 78.52
CA PHE A 197 -74.18 -0.03 79.26
C PHE A 197 -74.94 -0.17 80.57
N THR A 198 -74.56 0.61 81.57
CA THR A 198 -75.30 0.80 82.84
C THR A 198 -75.62 2.28 83.02
N VAL A 199 -76.86 2.60 83.39
CA VAL A 199 -77.39 3.97 83.46
C VAL A 199 -77.89 4.26 84.87
N VAL A 200 -77.50 5.40 85.46
CA VAL A 200 -77.97 5.85 86.79
C VAL A 200 -78.41 7.31 86.76
N GLY A 201 -79.40 7.66 87.59
CA GLY A 201 -79.86 9.03 87.79
C GLY A 201 -79.11 9.73 88.91
N LEU A 202 -78.94 11.05 88.82
CA LEU A 202 -78.33 11.89 89.83
C LEU A 202 -79.31 12.98 90.29
N ASP A 203 -79.36 13.24 91.61
CA ASP A 203 -80.26 14.21 92.23
C ASP A 203 -79.73 15.65 92.20
N GLN A 204 -80.44 16.59 92.83
CA GLN A 204 -80.05 18.01 92.89
C GLN A 204 -78.87 18.30 93.84
N PHE A 205 -78.31 17.26 94.48
CA PHE A 205 -77.07 17.29 95.24
C PHE A 205 -75.98 16.41 94.57
N GLY A 206 -76.21 15.97 93.33
CA GLY A 206 -75.28 15.14 92.55
C GLY A 206 -75.20 13.68 93.02
N ARG A 207 -76.12 13.20 93.86
CA ARG A 207 -76.08 11.83 94.40
C ARG A 207 -76.89 10.87 93.54
N THR A 208 -76.42 9.62 93.47
CA THR A 208 -77.13 8.54 92.78
C THR A 208 -78.51 8.30 93.40
N MET A 209 -79.55 8.48 92.58
CA MET A 209 -80.93 8.12 92.89
C MET A 209 -81.44 7.09 91.88
N PRO A 210 -82.43 6.25 92.23
CA PRO A 210 -83.17 5.48 91.24
C PRO A 210 -83.72 6.40 90.15
N THR A 211 -83.60 6.02 88.88
CA THR A 211 -84.15 6.80 87.76
C THR A 211 -85.67 6.86 87.90
N ALA A 212 -86.24 8.07 87.93
CA ALA A 212 -87.66 8.32 88.23
C ALA A 212 -88.66 7.78 87.16
N SER A 213 -88.17 7.10 86.12
CA SER A 213 -88.95 6.43 85.09
C SER A 213 -88.11 5.31 84.45
N SER A 214 -88.74 4.48 83.62
CA SER A 214 -88.03 3.50 82.78
C SER A 214 -87.06 4.20 81.83
N VAL A 215 -85.87 3.62 81.65
CA VAL A 215 -84.82 4.17 80.79
C VAL A 215 -85.11 3.82 79.34
N SER A 216 -85.16 4.84 78.47
CA SER A 216 -85.43 4.73 77.04
C SER A 216 -84.18 5.06 76.22
N TRP A 217 -84.01 4.38 75.08
CA TRP A 217 -82.88 4.57 74.16
C TRP A 217 -83.34 4.83 72.73
N ARG A 218 -82.59 5.66 72.00
CA ARG A 218 -82.73 5.79 70.53
C ARG A 218 -81.39 5.97 69.84
N ALA A 219 -81.33 5.54 68.58
CA ALA A 219 -80.28 5.99 67.67
C ALA A 219 -80.45 7.50 67.39
N VAL A 220 -79.33 8.19 67.18
CA VAL A 220 -79.27 9.57 66.69
C VAL A 220 -78.69 9.59 65.27
N ASN A 221 -77.68 8.77 65.01
CA ASN A 221 -77.22 8.40 63.67
C ASN A 221 -76.82 6.91 63.67
N SER A 222 -76.71 6.30 62.50
CA SER A 222 -76.21 4.94 62.32
C SER A 222 -75.73 4.71 60.88
N PRO A 223 -74.91 3.69 60.58
CA PRO A 223 -74.45 3.42 59.22
C PRO A 223 -75.61 3.01 58.31
N SER A 224 -75.57 3.42 57.03
CA SER A 224 -76.63 3.11 56.07
C SER A 224 -76.84 1.59 55.90
N GLY A 225 -78.11 1.16 55.91
CA GLY A 225 -78.49 -0.26 55.85
C GLY A 225 -77.98 -1.09 57.03
N SER A 226 -77.73 -0.46 58.19
CA SER A 226 -77.49 -1.17 59.45
C SER A 226 -78.79 -1.39 60.23
N ARG A 227 -78.72 -2.23 61.27
CA ARG A 227 -79.71 -2.34 62.33
C ARG A 227 -78.99 -2.25 63.67
N LEU A 228 -79.54 -1.42 64.55
CA LEU A 228 -79.22 -1.36 65.97
C LEU A 228 -80.44 -1.89 66.73
N SER A 229 -80.21 -2.75 67.72
CA SER A 229 -81.21 -3.10 68.74
C SER A 229 -80.63 -2.79 70.11
N VAL A 230 -81.42 -2.18 71.00
CA VAL A 230 -81.03 -1.93 72.39
C VAL A 230 -82.09 -2.52 73.31
N THR A 231 -81.71 -3.48 74.15
CA THR A 231 -82.59 -4.10 75.15
C THR A 231 -82.22 -3.63 76.55
N THR A 232 -83.19 -3.04 77.26
CA THR A 232 -83.05 -2.55 78.64
C THR A 232 -83.59 -3.56 79.65
N SER A 233 -82.92 -3.67 80.80
CA SER A 233 -83.35 -4.45 81.96
C SER A 233 -82.91 -3.71 83.24
N GLY A 234 -83.84 -3.01 83.87
CA GLY A 234 -83.52 -2.07 84.96
C GLY A 234 -82.57 -0.97 84.48
N THR A 235 -81.45 -0.79 85.18
CA THR A 235 -80.38 0.14 84.81
C THR A 235 -79.43 -0.39 83.74
N ALA A 236 -79.44 -1.69 83.44
CA ALA A 236 -78.58 -2.31 82.43
C ALA A 236 -79.20 -2.25 81.02
N SER A 237 -78.36 -2.06 80.01
CA SER A 237 -78.76 -1.92 78.61
C SER A 237 -77.78 -2.69 77.70
N THR A 238 -78.26 -3.45 76.73
CA THR A 238 -77.42 -4.21 75.79
C THR A 238 -77.68 -3.72 74.37
N ALA A 239 -76.69 -3.13 73.72
CA ALA A 239 -76.75 -2.68 72.32
C ALA A 239 -76.17 -3.76 71.40
N THR A 240 -76.87 -4.10 70.33
CA THR A 240 -76.49 -5.12 69.33
C THR A 240 -76.42 -4.51 67.94
N PHE A 241 -75.31 -4.78 67.24
CA PHE A 241 -74.95 -4.21 65.94
C PHE A 241 -74.80 -5.34 64.90
N ASN A 242 -75.21 -5.10 63.65
CA ASN A 242 -75.10 -6.07 62.55
C ASN A 242 -74.05 -5.72 61.47
N ARG A 243 -73.36 -4.59 61.64
CA ARG A 243 -72.34 -4.03 60.74
C ARG A 243 -71.29 -3.27 61.54
N THR A 244 -70.16 -3.04 60.91
CA THR A 244 -69.16 -2.05 61.34
C THR A 244 -69.62 -0.62 61.05
N GLY A 245 -69.03 0.36 61.74
CA GLY A 245 -69.31 1.78 61.59
C GLY A 245 -69.74 2.45 62.90
N VAL A 246 -70.10 3.73 62.81
CA VAL A 246 -70.40 4.58 63.98
C VAL A 246 -71.91 4.71 64.20
N TYR A 247 -72.33 4.51 65.45
CA TYR A 247 -73.69 4.57 65.95
C TYR A 247 -73.78 5.56 67.13
N GLY A 248 -74.41 6.71 66.93
CA GLY A 248 -74.72 7.68 67.96
C GLY A 248 -75.94 7.22 68.76
N LEU A 249 -75.80 7.12 70.08
CA LEU A 249 -76.83 6.67 71.02
C LEU A 249 -77.27 7.85 71.89
N ARG A 250 -78.59 8.03 72.08
CA ARG A 250 -79.16 8.87 73.15
C ARG A 250 -79.98 8.00 74.09
N VAL A 251 -79.80 8.26 75.39
CA VAL A 251 -80.58 7.68 76.49
C VAL A 251 -81.41 8.77 77.19
N SER A 252 -82.62 8.44 77.64
CA SER A 252 -83.57 9.35 78.30
C SER A 252 -84.29 8.69 79.48
N SER A 253 -84.55 9.46 80.54
CA SER A 253 -85.37 9.08 81.70
C SER A 253 -86.13 10.32 82.20
N GLY A 254 -87.45 10.33 82.05
CA GLY A 254 -88.25 11.55 82.19
C GLY A 254 -87.74 12.64 81.24
N ASN A 255 -87.67 13.88 81.72
CA ASN A 255 -87.22 15.04 80.94
C ASN A 255 -85.69 15.14 80.76
N VAL A 256 -84.91 14.21 81.33
CA VAL A 256 -83.44 14.23 81.30
C VAL A 256 -82.91 13.28 80.23
N SER A 257 -81.87 13.69 79.48
CA SER A 257 -81.25 12.86 78.44
C SER A 257 -79.75 13.05 78.29
N HIS A 258 -79.05 12.01 77.83
CA HIS A 258 -77.59 11.97 77.64
C HIS A 258 -77.24 11.26 76.32
N GLN A 259 -76.14 11.63 75.64
CA GLN A 259 -75.86 11.21 74.26
C GLN A 259 -74.35 10.99 74.00
N PHE A 260 -73.97 9.95 73.25
CA PHE A 260 -72.58 9.58 72.93
C PHE A 260 -72.47 8.68 71.68
N ASP A 261 -71.26 8.42 71.19
CA ASP A 261 -70.95 7.67 69.96
C ASP A 261 -70.38 6.26 70.26
N VAL A 262 -70.72 5.24 69.46
CA VAL A 262 -70.11 3.90 69.49
C VAL A 262 -69.61 3.50 68.10
N ASN A 263 -68.33 3.13 67.98
CA ASN A 263 -67.66 2.77 66.73
C ASN A 263 -67.32 1.26 66.69
N VAL A 264 -67.99 0.53 65.81
CA VAL A 264 -67.89 -0.93 65.67
C VAL A 264 -66.86 -1.30 64.60
N GLN A 265 -65.80 -2.00 64.98
CA GLN A 265 -64.65 -2.33 64.12
C GLN A 265 -64.67 -3.81 63.67
N ALA A 266 -64.10 -4.12 62.51
CA ALA A 266 -64.04 -5.48 61.96
C ALA A 266 -63.02 -6.36 62.71
N SER A 267 -63.34 -7.65 62.91
CA SER A 267 -62.43 -8.64 63.49
C SER A 267 -62.47 -9.96 62.71
N LEU A 268 -61.31 -10.59 62.47
CA LEU A 268 -61.19 -11.81 61.67
C LEU A 268 -61.71 -13.03 62.45
N LYS A 269 -62.67 -13.75 61.88
CA LYS A 269 -63.37 -14.90 62.48
C LYS A 269 -62.84 -16.27 62.05
N SER A 270 -62.44 -16.43 60.79
CA SER A 270 -61.91 -17.70 60.28
C SER A 270 -61.09 -17.54 58.98
N LEU A 271 -60.30 -18.57 58.66
CA LEU A 271 -59.54 -18.69 57.40
C LEU A 271 -59.93 -19.97 56.65
N SER A 272 -59.74 -19.96 55.33
CA SER A 272 -59.90 -21.11 54.43
C SER A 272 -58.83 -21.08 53.34
N LEU A 273 -58.42 -22.26 52.88
CA LEU A 273 -57.37 -22.42 51.87
C LEU A 273 -57.85 -23.37 50.76
N ARG A 274 -57.61 -22.98 49.49
CA ARG A 274 -57.88 -23.80 48.30
C ARG A 274 -56.70 -23.80 47.33
N THR A 275 -56.53 -24.86 46.54
CA THR A 275 -55.58 -24.87 45.41
C THR A 275 -56.03 -23.91 44.31
N SER A 276 -55.16 -23.61 43.35
CA SER A 276 -55.53 -22.94 42.09
C SER A 276 -56.66 -23.66 41.33
N ALA A 277 -56.74 -24.99 41.46
CA ALA A 277 -57.82 -25.83 40.90
C ALA A 277 -59.08 -25.91 41.80
N GLY A 278 -59.26 -24.97 42.75
CA GLY A 278 -60.46 -24.86 43.58
C GLY A 278 -60.54 -25.82 44.77
N ASN A 279 -59.79 -26.92 44.79
CA ASN A 279 -59.84 -27.92 45.87
C ASN A 279 -59.45 -27.32 47.24
N SER A 280 -60.38 -27.34 48.20
CA SER A 280 -60.14 -26.95 49.60
C SER A 280 -59.14 -27.88 50.29
N LEU A 281 -58.16 -27.33 51.00
CA LEU A 281 -57.16 -28.10 51.74
C LEU A 281 -57.50 -28.20 53.23
N ASN A 282 -57.23 -29.39 53.79
CA ASN A 282 -57.07 -29.62 55.21
C ASN A 282 -56.01 -30.71 55.44
N SER A 283 -55.68 -31.03 56.69
CA SER A 283 -54.69 -32.07 57.02
C SER A 283 -55.07 -33.48 56.53
N SER A 284 -56.36 -33.74 56.36
CA SER A 284 -56.93 -35.07 56.11
C SER A 284 -56.99 -35.45 54.62
N LYS A 285 -56.73 -34.52 53.70
CA LYS A 285 -56.68 -34.75 52.25
C LYS A 285 -55.44 -34.09 51.64
N PRO A 286 -54.28 -34.78 51.59
CA PRO A 286 -53.05 -34.23 51.02
C PRO A 286 -53.17 -34.03 49.50
N VAL A 287 -52.61 -32.93 49.00
CA VAL A 287 -52.58 -32.63 47.55
C VAL A 287 -51.32 -33.21 46.90
N THR A 288 -51.49 -34.02 45.85
CA THR A 288 -50.36 -34.57 45.09
C THR A 288 -49.68 -33.49 44.23
N VAL A 289 -48.35 -33.42 44.28
CA VAL A 289 -47.53 -32.48 43.51
C VAL A 289 -46.49 -33.26 42.68
N LYS A 290 -46.46 -33.03 41.37
CA LYS A 290 -45.47 -33.62 40.43
C LYS A 290 -44.30 -32.69 40.09
N GLU A 291 -44.43 -31.41 40.42
CA GLU A 291 -43.42 -30.37 40.20
C GLU A 291 -42.60 -30.11 41.47
N SER A 292 -41.85 -29.01 41.50
CA SER A 292 -41.11 -28.53 42.69
C SER A 292 -41.89 -27.48 43.50
N SER A 293 -43.08 -27.05 43.06
CA SER A 293 -43.93 -26.09 43.79
C SER A 293 -45.42 -26.25 43.51
N THR A 294 -46.27 -25.52 44.24
CA THR A 294 -47.72 -25.41 44.01
C THR A 294 -48.26 -24.06 44.51
N ARG A 295 -49.44 -23.63 44.02
CA ARG A 295 -50.10 -22.37 44.40
C ARG A 295 -51.44 -22.60 45.12
N LEU A 296 -51.65 -21.81 46.16
CA LEU A 296 -52.84 -21.80 47.01
C LEU A 296 -53.46 -20.40 47.05
N ILE A 297 -54.76 -20.33 47.32
CA ILE A 297 -55.52 -19.11 47.60
C ILE A 297 -56.00 -19.20 49.05
N VAL A 298 -55.74 -18.15 49.83
CA VAL A 298 -56.15 -17.97 51.23
C VAL A 298 -57.26 -16.92 51.30
N THR A 299 -58.37 -17.25 51.96
CA THR A 299 -59.50 -16.33 52.17
C THR A 299 -59.94 -16.33 53.63
N GLY A 300 -60.43 -15.20 54.13
CA GLY A 300 -60.94 -15.06 55.51
C GLY A 300 -62.21 -14.23 55.58
N VAL A 301 -62.92 -14.33 56.71
CA VAL A 301 -64.19 -13.61 56.95
C VAL A 301 -64.24 -12.94 58.33
N ASP A 302 -65.03 -11.87 58.44
CA ASP A 302 -65.20 -11.05 59.64
C ASP A 302 -66.21 -11.66 60.64
N GLN A 303 -66.44 -10.99 61.78
CA GLN A 303 -67.39 -11.44 62.79
C GLN A 303 -68.86 -11.49 62.28
N PHE A 304 -69.15 -10.80 61.17
CA PHE A 304 -70.44 -10.75 60.48
C PHE A 304 -70.50 -11.66 59.23
N ASN A 305 -69.54 -12.57 59.05
CA ASN A 305 -69.37 -13.49 57.91
C ASN A 305 -69.10 -12.82 56.54
N ARG A 306 -68.66 -11.54 56.50
CA ARG A 306 -68.26 -10.84 55.26
C ARG A 306 -66.77 -11.05 54.98
N THR A 307 -66.34 -10.94 53.73
CA THR A 307 -64.92 -11.10 53.35
C THR A 307 -64.02 -10.14 54.13
N PHE A 308 -63.05 -10.67 54.88
CA PHE A 308 -62.08 -9.87 55.62
C PHE A 308 -60.88 -9.55 54.71
N ALA A 309 -60.77 -8.30 54.28
CA ALA A 309 -59.70 -7.82 53.41
C ALA A 309 -59.27 -6.40 53.83
N PRO A 310 -57.95 -6.09 53.89
CA PRO A 310 -56.83 -7.01 53.74
C PRO A 310 -56.76 -8.05 54.87
N LEU A 311 -56.11 -9.20 54.63
CA LEU A 311 -55.88 -10.20 55.67
C LEU A 311 -54.80 -9.71 56.68
N PRO A 312 -54.89 -10.09 57.97
CA PRO A 312 -53.81 -9.86 58.93
C PRO A 312 -52.55 -10.66 58.58
N SER A 313 -51.46 -10.42 59.32
CA SER A 313 -50.21 -11.16 59.15
C SER A 313 -50.40 -12.67 59.32
N LEU A 314 -50.00 -13.43 58.30
CA LEU A 314 -50.10 -14.88 58.24
C LEU A 314 -48.72 -15.50 58.52
N SER A 315 -48.61 -16.26 59.60
CA SER A 315 -47.38 -16.99 59.93
C SER A 315 -47.46 -18.44 59.46
N TRP A 316 -46.39 -18.94 58.84
CA TRP A 316 -46.31 -20.28 58.25
C TRP A 316 -45.16 -21.08 58.88
N THR A 317 -45.43 -22.35 59.23
CA THR A 317 -44.42 -23.26 59.79
C THR A 317 -44.53 -24.65 59.16
N VAL A 318 -43.39 -25.32 58.94
CA VAL A 318 -43.37 -26.72 58.49
C VAL A 318 -43.52 -27.61 59.73
N VAL A 319 -44.50 -28.52 59.72
CA VAL A 319 -44.81 -29.44 60.82
C VAL A 319 -44.21 -30.82 60.58
N SER A 320 -44.25 -31.29 59.33
CA SER A 320 -43.61 -32.55 58.90
C SER A 320 -43.05 -32.42 57.49
N LYS A 321 -42.00 -33.20 57.19
CA LYS A 321 -41.27 -33.19 55.92
C LYS A 321 -40.48 -34.49 55.76
N PRO A 322 -40.15 -34.93 54.54
CA PRO A 322 -39.29 -36.09 54.33
C PRO A 322 -37.82 -35.79 54.69
N SER A 323 -37.02 -36.85 54.90
CA SER A 323 -35.58 -36.70 55.12
C SER A 323 -34.89 -36.06 53.91
N GLY A 324 -33.96 -35.14 54.16
CA GLY A 324 -33.30 -34.35 53.10
C GLY A 324 -34.21 -33.41 52.29
N GLY A 325 -35.51 -33.29 52.66
CA GLY A 325 -36.46 -32.35 52.08
C GLY A 325 -36.77 -31.19 53.03
N ASN A 326 -37.15 -30.05 52.47
CA ASN A 326 -37.72 -28.90 53.16
C ASN A 326 -38.82 -28.26 52.30
N ALA A 327 -39.62 -27.37 52.90
CA ALA A 327 -40.65 -26.60 52.20
C ALA A 327 -40.59 -25.11 52.60
N LYS A 328 -40.81 -24.21 51.64
CA LYS A 328 -40.83 -22.75 51.85
C LYS A 328 -42.07 -22.12 51.20
N VAL A 329 -42.73 -21.22 51.93
CA VAL A 329 -43.90 -20.47 51.47
C VAL A 329 -43.52 -19.03 51.15
N SER A 330 -44.06 -18.48 50.07
CA SER A 330 -44.08 -17.04 49.79
C SER A 330 -45.52 -16.55 49.59
N MET A 331 -45.83 -15.36 50.12
CA MET A 331 -47.15 -14.73 50.03
C MET A 331 -47.14 -13.60 49.00
N ALA A 332 -48.22 -13.49 48.23
CA ALA A 332 -48.53 -12.36 47.34
C ALA A 332 -50.03 -12.06 47.44
N GLY A 333 -50.40 -11.08 48.27
CA GLY A 333 -51.80 -10.83 48.63
C GLY A 333 -52.44 -12.06 49.25
N SER A 334 -53.57 -12.51 48.69
CA SER A 334 -54.27 -13.74 49.07
C SER A 334 -53.65 -15.02 48.51
N THR A 335 -52.63 -14.95 47.65
CA THR A 335 -52.00 -16.14 47.04
C THR A 335 -50.77 -16.58 47.83
N ALA A 336 -50.64 -17.87 48.10
CA ALA A 336 -49.46 -18.49 48.69
C ALA A 336 -48.81 -19.47 47.70
N THR A 337 -47.50 -19.35 47.46
CA THR A 337 -46.74 -20.35 46.69
C THR A 337 -45.93 -21.21 47.65
N VAL A 338 -46.14 -22.52 47.63
CA VAL A 338 -45.37 -23.50 48.43
C VAL A 338 -44.36 -24.19 47.52
N SER A 339 -43.09 -24.16 47.89
CA SER A 339 -41.96 -24.76 47.16
C SER A 339 -41.31 -25.86 47.99
N PHE A 340 -40.81 -26.92 47.33
CA PHE A 340 -40.28 -28.14 47.94
C PHE A 340 -38.86 -28.45 47.42
N THR A 341 -38.04 -29.14 48.23
CA THR A 341 -36.66 -29.55 47.85
C THR A 341 -36.45 -31.07 47.77
N GLY A 342 -37.53 -31.85 47.78
CA GLY A 342 -37.51 -33.30 47.62
C GLY A 342 -38.90 -33.89 47.47
N ALA A 343 -38.95 -35.15 47.03
CA ALA A 343 -40.16 -35.97 47.00
C ALA A 343 -40.49 -36.51 48.41
N GLY A 344 -41.77 -36.75 48.69
CA GLY A 344 -42.30 -37.24 49.96
C GLY A 344 -43.45 -36.38 50.51
N SER A 345 -43.93 -36.74 51.70
CA SER A 345 -45.06 -36.09 52.35
C SER A 345 -44.67 -34.92 53.23
N TYR A 346 -45.41 -33.81 53.13
CA TYR A 346 -45.19 -32.59 53.90
C TYR A 346 -46.49 -32.13 54.56
N THR A 347 -46.43 -31.64 55.80
CA THR A 347 -47.54 -30.92 56.45
C THR A 347 -47.07 -29.56 56.92
N LEU A 348 -47.82 -28.52 56.58
CA LEU A 348 -47.57 -27.13 56.96
C LEU A 348 -48.72 -26.60 57.84
N ARG A 349 -48.39 -25.65 58.71
CA ARG A 349 -49.32 -24.94 59.60
C ARG A 349 -49.34 -23.46 59.25
N ILE A 350 -50.53 -22.89 59.17
CA ILE A 350 -50.78 -21.45 59.03
C ILE A 350 -51.47 -20.93 60.29
N LYS A 351 -51.01 -19.79 60.83
CA LYS A 351 -51.63 -19.09 61.96
C LYS A 351 -51.88 -17.60 61.68
N SER A 352 -52.96 -17.07 62.25
CA SER A 352 -53.29 -15.64 62.26
C SER A 352 -54.01 -15.30 63.57
N GLY A 353 -53.34 -14.60 64.49
CA GLY A 353 -53.82 -14.47 65.87
C GLY A 353 -54.03 -15.84 66.53
N SER A 354 -55.24 -16.09 67.02
CA SER A 354 -55.66 -17.38 67.59
C SER A 354 -56.00 -18.44 66.54
N LEU A 355 -56.24 -18.07 65.27
CA LEU A 355 -56.58 -19.03 64.21
C LEU A 355 -55.37 -19.90 63.82
N ASN A 356 -55.62 -21.18 63.57
CA ASN A 356 -54.58 -22.19 63.40
C ASN A 356 -55.10 -23.34 62.50
N HIS A 357 -54.56 -23.49 61.28
CA HIS A 357 -54.96 -24.54 60.35
C HIS A 357 -53.75 -25.35 59.85
N LEU A 358 -54.01 -26.60 59.45
CA LEU A 358 -53.03 -27.53 58.88
C LEU A 358 -53.38 -27.91 57.43
N VAL A 359 -52.38 -28.00 56.57
CA VAL A 359 -52.49 -28.42 55.16
C VAL A 359 -51.38 -29.40 54.81
N SER A 360 -51.67 -30.41 53.97
CA SER A 360 -50.74 -31.50 53.64
C SER A 360 -50.51 -31.65 52.13
N PHE A 361 -49.33 -32.14 51.75
CA PHE A 361 -48.89 -32.34 50.37
C PHE A 361 -48.16 -33.68 50.20
N ASP A 362 -48.24 -34.25 49.00
CA ASP A 362 -47.59 -35.51 48.63
C ASP A 362 -46.81 -35.34 47.32
N VAL A 363 -45.49 -35.17 47.42
CA VAL A 363 -44.61 -34.78 46.31
C VAL A 363 -44.00 -36.03 45.66
N LYS A 364 -44.21 -36.27 44.36
CA LYS A 364 -43.70 -37.46 43.63
C LYS A 364 -42.46 -37.14 42.80
N GLN A 365 -41.55 -38.10 42.62
CA GLN A 365 -40.42 -37.96 41.68
C GLN A 365 -40.92 -37.94 40.22
N SER A 366 -40.47 -36.97 39.44
CA SER A 366 -40.78 -36.80 38.02
C SER A 366 -39.49 -36.71 37.20
N LEU A 367 -39.38 -37.49 36.12
CA LEU A 367 -38.20 -37.51 35.25
C LEU A 367 -37.95 -36.15 34.56
N THR A 368 -36.82 -35.51 34.85
CA THR A 368 -36.41 -34.26 34.19
C THR A 368 -35.22 -34.42 33.25
N SER A 369 -34.27 -35.29 33.58
CA SER A 369 -33.02 -35.42 32.84
C SER A 369 -32.41 -36.81 32.98
N ILE A 370 -31.53 -37.14 32.03
CA ILE A 370 -30.58 -38.25 32.12
C ILE A 370 -29.17 -37.67 32.01
N ARG A 371 -28.19 -38.29 32.66
CA ARG A 371 -26.77 -37.93 32.55
C ARG A 371 -25.97 -39.18 32.24
N ALA A 372 -25.01 -39.05 31.33
CA ALA A 372 -24.04 -40.10 31.03
C ALA A 372 -22.85 -40.01 31.99
N ALA A 373 -22.27 -41.15 32.33
CA ALA A 373 -21.05 -41.26 33.12
C ALA A 373 -20.14 -42.35 32.55
N ASN A 374 -18.85 -42.31 32.89
CA ASN A 374 -17.94 -43.42 32.65
C ASN A 374 -18.26 -44.60 33.60
N THR A 375 -17.57 -45.72 33.46
CA THR A 375 -17.78 -46.91 34.32
C THR A 375 -17.42 -46.67 35.80
N SER A 376 -16.60 -45.67 36.14
CA SER A 376 -16.33 -45.26 37.53
C SER A 376 -17.34 -44.25 38.11
N GLY A 377 -18.45 -43.98 37.42
CA GLY A 377 -19.52 -43.09 37.89
C GLY A 377 -19.24 -41.59 37.72
N THR A 378 -18.11 -41.21 37.12
CA THR A 378 -17.77 -39.82 36.82
C THR A 378 -18.65 -39.30 35.67
N ALA A 379 -19.43 -38.25 35.94
CA ALA A 379 -20.32 -37.65 34.95
C ALA A 379 -19.54 -37.09 33.76
N ILE A 380 -19.99 -37.38 32.54
CA ILE A 380 -19.37 -36.92 31.30
C ILE A 380 -20.02 -35.59 30.91
N ASN A 381 -19.20 -34.54 30.78
CA ASN A 381 -19.65 -33.23 30.37
C ASN A 381 -19.68 -33.10 28.82
N THR A 382 -20.02 -31.91 28.33
CA THR A 382 -20.09 -31.58 26.90
C THR A 382 -18.77 -31.72 26.14
N ASN A 383 -17.63 -31.78 26.83
CA ASN A 383 -16.31 -31.85 26.21
C ASN A 383 -15.99 -33.26 25.67
N GLY A 384 -16.80 -34.26 26.06
CA GLY A 384 -16.71 -35.63 25.57
C GLY A 384 -15.58 -36.45 26.19
N LEU A 385 -15.31 -37.60 25.57
CA LEU A 385 -14.23 -38.52 25.93
C LEU A 385 -13.23 -38.67 24.78
N SER A 386 -11.98 -38.99 25.10
CA SER A 386 -10.98 -39.44 24.14
C SER A 386 -10.49 -40.85 24.49
N THR A 387 -10.22 -41.68 23.48
CA THR A 387 -9.70 -43.04 23.68
C THR A 387 -8.89 -43.50 22.47
N ASN A 388 -7.87 -44.32 22.70
CA ASN A 388 -7.14 -45.06 21.66
C ASN A 388 -7.54 -46.55 21.63
N SER A 389 -8.44 -46.99 22.51
CA SER A 389 -8.92 -48.37 22.58
C SER A 389 -9.85 -48.71 21.41
N LEU A 390 -9.95 -50.01 21.10
CA LEU A 390 -10.99 -50.54 20.20
C LEU A 390 -12.39 -50.47 20.84
N THR A 391 -12.50 -50.21 22.13
CA THR A 391 -13.78 -50.19 22.88
C THR A 391 -13.87 -49.02 23.87
N GLN A 392 -15.09 -48.56 24.14
CA GLN A 392 -15.41 -47.63 25.23
C GLN A 392 -16.70 -48.08 25.94
N SER A 393 -16.66 -48.14 27.27
CA SER A 393 -17.81 -48.46 28.13
C SER A 393 -18.32 -47.23 28.89
N LEU A 394 -19.64 -47.11 29.02
CA LEU A 394 -20.36 -45.98 29.62
C LEU A 394 -21.60 -46.46 30.40
N GLN A 395 -22.14 -45.60 31.26
CA GLN A 395 -23.44 -45.79 31.94
C GLN A 395 -24.30 -44.52 31.85
N ALA A 396 -25.60 -44.64 32.10
CA ALA A 396 -26.51 -43.50 32.18
C ALA A 396 -27.45 -43.60 33.40
N VAL A 397 -27.71 -42.44 34.03
CA VAL A 397 -28.54 -42.31 35.23
C VAL A 397 -29.62 -41.25 35.01
N ALA A 398 -30.85 -41.55 35.41
CA ALA A 398 -32.01 -40.67 35.39
C ALA A 398 -32.18 -39.88 36.69
N TYR A 399 -32.61 -38.62 36.55
CA TYR A 399 -32.73 -37.63 37.63
C TYR A 399 -34.14 -37.02 37.71
N ASP A 400 -34.56 -36.71 38.93
CA ASP A 400 -35.86 -36.15 39.28
C ASP A 400 -35.92 -34.61 39.14
N GLN A 401 -37.05 -33.99 39.52
CA GLN A 401 -37.23 -32.54 39.46
C GLN A 401 -36.48 -31.73 40.54
N PHE A 402 -35.71 -32.41 41.40
CA PHE A 402 -34.82 -31.81 42.39
C PHE A 402 -33.34 -32.02 42.02
N GLY A 403 -33.05 -32.57 40.84
CA GLY A 403 -31.70 -32.88 40.38
C GLY A 403 -31.05 -34.04 41.14
N LYS A 404 -31.84 -34.89 41.82
CA LYS A 404 -31.39 -36.09 42.55
C LYS A 404 -31.61 -37.33 41.67
N PRO A 405 -30.78 -38.38 41.75
CA PRO A 405 -31.05 -39.63 41.04
C PRO A 405 -32.43 -40.21 41.40
N MET A 406 -33.16 -40.69 40.39
CA MET A 406 -34.44 -41.37 40.62
C MET A 406 -34.22 -42.69 41.36
N LYS A 407 -35.01 -42.97 42.41
CA LYS A 407 -34.86 -44.19 43.24
C LYS A 407 -35.09 -45.46 42.41
N THR A 408 -36.02 -45.40 41.46
CA THR A 408 -36.20 -46.43 40.43
C THR A 408 -35.70 -45.88 39.10
N GLN A 409 -34.70 -46.52 38.52
CA GLN A 409 -34.13 -46.11 37.24
C GLN A 409 -34.97 -46.66 36.08
N PRO A 410 -35.42 -45.83 35.12
CA PRO A 410 -36.05 -46.31 33.90
C PRO A 410 -35.01 -46.93 32.96
N LYS A 411 -35.44 -47.78 32.02
CA LYS A 411 -34.58 -48.37 30.99
C LYS A 411 -34.17 -47.30 29.98
N ILE A 412 -32.87 -46.97 29.93
CA ILE A 412 -32.29 -45.98 29.01
C ILE A 412 -31.78 -46.70 27.77
N ALA A 413 -32.22 -46.29 26.58
CA ALA A 413 -31.75 -46.84 25.31
C ALA A 413 -30.51 -46.08 24.80
N TRP A 414 -29.50 -46.81 24.34
CA TRP A 414 -28.29 -46.24 23.74
C TRP A 414 -28.27 -46.46 22.22
N ASN A 415 -28.01 -45.41 21.46
CA ASN A 415 -27.79 -45.48 20.01
C ASN A 415 -26.57 -44.67 19.58
N VAL A 416 -26.05 -44.93 18.37
CA VAL A 416 -25.09 -44.03 17.71
C VAL A 416 -25.89 -42.92 17.02
N SER A 417 -25.54 -41.66 17.29
CA SER A 417 -26.15 -40.48 16.68
C SER A 417 -25.34 -39.93 15.50
N SER A 418 -24.01 -40.07 15.55
CA SER A 418 -23.11 -39.82 14.42
C SER A 418 -21.85 -40.68 14.53
N LYS A 419 -21.20 -40.93 13.39
CA LYS A 419 -20.00 -41.77 13.24
C LYS A 419 -19.17 -41.30 12.04
N PRO A 420 -17.85 -41.59 11.99
CA PRO A 420 -17.04 -41.32 10.81
C PRO A 420 -17.57 -42.07 9.56
N SER A 421 -17.37 -41.49 8.38
CA SER A 421 -17.78 -42.16 7.13
C SER A 421 -17.06 -43.50 6.95
N GLY A 422 -17.81 -44.52 6.53
CA GLY A 422 -17.36 -45.91 6.44
C GLY A 422 -17.15 -46.65 7.78
N ALA A 423 -17.38 -46.02 8.94
CA ALA A 423 -17.28 -46.72 10.22
C ALA A 423 -18.54 -47.57 10.51
N SER A 424 -18.34 -48.74 11.11
CA SER A 424 -19.40 -49.66 11.57
C SER A 424 -19.21 -49.97 13.06
N PRO A 425 -19.57 -49.05 13.98
CA PRO A 425 -19.47 -49.27 15.42
C PRO A 425 -20.55 -50.27 15.88
N ALA A 426 -20.17 -51.24 16.71
CA ALA A 426 -21.08 -52.21 17.31
C ALA A 426 -21.35 -51.86 18.77
N LEU A 427 -22.61 -51.90 19.20
CA LEU A 427 -23.02 -51.60 20.58
C LEU A 427 -23.49 -52.87 21.29
N SER A 428 -22.93 -53.14 22.47
CA SER A 428 -23.45 -54.12 23.42
C SER A 428 -24.01 -53.37 24.63
N GLN A 429 -25.31 -53.51 24.89
CA GLN A 429 -26.01 -52.83 25.98
C GLN A 429 -26.46 -53.83 27.06
N SER A 430 -26.24 -53.52 28.33
CA SER A 430 -26.76 -54.25 29.48
C SER A 430 -27.33 -53.28 30.51
N ALA A 431 -28.60 -53.43 30.86
CA ALA A 431 -29.38 -52.43 31.61
C ALA A 431 -29.17 -51.01 31.03
N ASN A 432 -28.70 -50.05 31.83
CA ASN A 432 -28.40 -48.67 31.40
C ASN A 432 -26.93 -48.46 30.99
N ASN A 433 -26.13 -49.53 30.96
CA ASN A 433 -24.73 -49.52 30.56
C ASN A 433 -24.57 -49.90 29.08
N VAL A 434 -23.62 -49.28 28.39
CA VAL A 434 -23.27 -49.63 27.01
C VAL A 434 -21.75 -49.79 26.87
N THR A 435 -21.33 -50.75 26.05
CA THR A 435 -19.98 -50.80 25.49
C THR A 435 -20.08 -50.69 23.98
N VAL A 436 -19.46 -49.67 23.41
CA VAL A 436 -19.25 -49.55 21.97
C VAL A 436 -17.91 -50.17 21.60
N ARG A 437 -17.87 -50.96 20.52
CA ARG A 437 -16.66 -51.36 19.81
C ARG A 437 -16.54 -50.53 18.53
N PHE A 438 -15.43 -49.84 18.38
CA PHE A 438 -15.11 -49.05 17.20
C PHE A 438 -14.44 -49.91 16.13
N SER A 439 -14.56 -49.46 14.88
CA SER A 439 -13.96 -50.10 13.69
C SER A 439 -13.16 -49.10 12.84
N LYS A 440 -13.02 -47.85 13.31
CA LYS A 440 -12.28 -46.76 12.67
C LYS A 440 -11.98 -45.68 13.71
N ALA A 441 -10.92 -44.92 13.51
CA ALA A 441 -10.67 -43.69 14.27
C ALA A 441 -11.60 -42.54 13.82
N GLY A 442 -11.69 -41.49 14.65
CA GLY A 442 -12.47 -40.27 14.41
C GLY A 442 -13.53 -39.98 15.47
N ALA A 443 -14.35 -38.96 15.21
CA ALA A 443 -15.40 -38.52 16.13
C ALA A 443 -16.69 -39.35 15.97
N TYR A 444 -17.19 -39.87 17.09
CA TYR A 444 -18.49 -40.49 17.23
C TYR A 444 -19.33 -39.65 18.21
N VAL A 445 -20.66 -39.68 18.07
CA VAL A 445 -21.58 -39.20 19.11
C VAL A 445 -22.51 -40.33 19.47
N LEU A 446 -22.46 -40.75 20.73
CA LEU A 446 -23.42 -41.70 21.31
C LEU A 446 -24.59 -40.91 21.91
N ARG A 447 -25.79 -41.50 21.88
CA ARG A 447 -27.02 -40.89 22.39
C ARG A 447 -27.67 -41.86 23.37
N ALA A 448 -27.69 -41.46 24.64
CA ALA A 448 -28.56 -42.07 25.63
C ALA A 448 -29.95 -41.41 25.52
N SER A 449 -31.03 -42.18 25.65
CA SER A 449 -32.39 -41.65 25.57
C SER A 449 -33.43 -42.44 26.36
N VAL A 450 -34.40 -41.74 26.95
CA VAL A 450 -35.54 -42.34 27.65
C VAL A 450 -36.70 -41.32 27.75
N ALA A 451 -37.93 -41.74 27.45
CA ALA A 451 -39.15 -40.93 27.62
C ALA A 451 -39.02 -39.45 27.17
N GLY A 452 -38.54 -39.22 25.95
CA GLY A 452 -38.35 -37.89 25.36
C GLY A 452 -37.10 -37.13 25.85
N ARG A 453 -36.41 -37.58 26.91
CA ARG A 453 -35.12 -37.02 27.35
C ARG A 453 -33.96 -37.67 26.57
N THR A 454 -32.95 -36.88 26.23
CA THR A 454 -31.75 -37.33 25.52
C THR A 454 -30.48 -36.73 26.14
N GLN A 455 -29.38 -37.48 26.11
CA GLN A 455 -28.03 -36.97 26.38
C GLN A 455 -27.12 -37.42 25.24
N LEU A 456 -26.42 -36.46 24.62
CA LEU A 456 -25.38 -36.74 23.64
C LEU A 456 -24.02 -36.86 24.36
N VAL A 457 -23.19 -37.80 23.90
CA VAL A 457 -21.86 -38.10 24.44
C VAL A 457 -20.88 -38.15 23.27
N PRO A 458 -20.12 -37.07 23.02
CA PRO A 458 -19.03 -37.09 22.05
C PRO A 458 -17.92 -38.04 22.51
N VAL A 459 -17.42 -38.88 21.60
CA VAL A 459 -16.26 -39.75 21.83
C VAL A 459 -15.30 -39.62 20.64
N SER A 460 -14.09 -39.14 20.90
CA SER A 460 -13.02 -39.01 19.92
C SER A 460 -12.09 -40.23 20.00
N VAL A 461 -12.05 -41.02 18.93
CA VAL A 461 -11.20 -42.22 18.83
C VAL A 461 -9.92 -41.86 18.10
N GLY A 462 -8.79 -41.87 18.80
CA GLY A 462 -7.47 -41.53 18.25
C GLY A 462 -6.83 -42.66 17.44
N GLN A 463 -5.83 -42.33 16.62
CA GLN A 463 -5.05 -43.31 15.85
C GLN A 463 -3.77 -43.72 16.58
N LEU A 464 -3.59 -45.03 16.77
CA LEU A 464 -2.41 -45.66 17.35
C LEU A 464 -1.68 -46.49 16.28
N LEU A 465 -0.42 -46.17 16.01
CA LEU A 465 0.40 -46.85 14.99
C LEU A 465 0.67 -48.32 15.37
N THR A 466 0.21 -49.25 14.53
CA THR A 466 0.40 -50.71 14.71
C THR A 466 1.29 -51.36 13.65
N THR A 467 1.23 -50.89 12.39
CA THR A 467 2.11 -51.37 11.32
C THR A 467 2.86 -50.21 10.67
N PHE A 468 4.13 -50.42 10.37
CA PHE A 468 5.03 -49.45 9.74
C PHE A 468 5.76 -50.14 8.58
N SER A 469 5.35 -49.85 7.34
CA SER A 469 6.02 -50.38 6.14
C SER A 469 6.48 -49.26 5.21
N LEU A 470 7.30 -49.61 4.20
CA LEU A 470 7.71 -48.70 3.14
C LEU A 470 7.00 -49.07 1.83
N ALA A 471 6.49 -48.05 1.14
CA ALA A 471 5.94 -48.16 -0.20
C ALA A 471 6.67 -47.25 -1.19
N ALA A 472 6.79 -47.73 -2.43
CA ALA A 472 7.25 -46.94 -3.56
C ALA A 472 6.15 -45.95 -4.03
N THR A 473 6.50 -45.02 -4.93
CA THR A 473 5.55 -44.05 -5.50
C THR A 473 4.36 -44.68 -6.22
N THR A 474 4.46 -45.94 -6.64
CA THR A 474 3.38 -46.74 -7.26
C THR A 474 2.45 -47.40 -6.24
N GLY A 475 2.64 -47.18 -4.94
CA GLY A 475 1.85 -47.78 -3.85
C GLY A 475 2.25 -49.21 -3.46
N ALA A 476 3.09 -49.88 -4.26
CA ALA A 476 3.58 -51.22 -3.96
C ALA A 476 4.49 -51.26 -2.72
N ASN A 477 4.31 -52.28 -1.87
CA ASN A 477 5.18 -52.55 -0.71
C ASN A 477 6.60 -52.86 -1.17
N VAL A 478 7.60 -52.21 -0.56
CA VAL A 478 9.01 -52.30 -0.97
C VAL A 478 9.64 -53.67 -0.65
N GLN A 479 9.09 -54.43 0.31
CA GLN A 479 9.63 -55.75 0.68
C GLN A 479 9.62 -56.79 -0.45
N SER A 480 8.86 -56.60 -1.54
CA SER A 480 8.88 -57.50 -2.71
C SER A 480 9.96 -57.16 -3.75
N GLN A 481 10.67 -56.04 -3.62
CA GLN A 481 11.69 -55.61 -4.59
C GLN A 481 13.11 -55.77 -4.05
N LYS A 482 13.91 -56.64 -4.69
CA LYS A 482 15.30 -56.96 -4.33
C LYS A 482 16.21 -55.72 -4.31
N SER A 483 15.92 -54.71 -5.13
CA SER A 483 16.35 -53.31 -4.97
C SER A 483 15.46 -52.39 -5.80
N ILE A 484 15.24 -51.14 -5.34
CA ILE A 484 14.57 -50.10 -6.13
C ILE A 484 15.59 -49.44 -7.05
N SER A 485 15.29 -49.38 -8.36
CA SER A 485 16.12 -48.70 -9.36
C SER A 485 15.83 -47.18 -9.38
N VAL A 486 16.87 -46.34 -9.30
CA VAL A 486 16.73 -44.88 -9.21
C VAL A 486 17.56 -44.18 -10.29
N ASN A 487 16.86 -43.48 -11.19
CA ASN A 487 17.45 -42.70 -12.29
C ASN A 487 17.59 -41.19 -11.99
N GLY A 488 17.10 -40.73 -10.83
CA GLY A 488 17.15 -39.33 -10.41
C GLY A 488 18.34 -38.99 -9.51
N THR A 489 18.45 -37.72 -9.13
CA THR A 489 19.28 -37.29 -7.98
C THR A 489 18.60 -37.58 -6.64
N SER A 490 17.28 -37.80 -6.65
CA SER A 490 16.48 -38.16 -5.50
C SER A 490 15.44 -39.25 -5.83
N HIS A 491 14.86 -39.86 -4.80
CA HIS A 491 13.73 -40.78 -4.92
C HIS A 491 12.74 -40.53 -3.78
N ARG A 492 11.44 -40.60 -4.06
CA ARG A 492 10.38 -40.39 -3.06
C ARG A 492 9.86 -41.74 -2.56
N LEU A 493 10.04 -42.00 -1.27
CA LEU A 493 9.43 -43.11 -0.55
C LEU A 493 8.29 -42.61 0.32
N THR A 494 7.32 -43.47 0.62
CA THR A 494 6.26 -43.16 1.58
C THR A 494 6.20 -44.24 2.64
N VAL A 495 6.22 -43.82 3.91
CA VAL A 495 5.92 -44.71 5.03
C VAL A 495 4.42 -44.99 5.06
N GLN A 496 4.02 -46.25 4.93
CA GLN A 496 2.64 -46.66 5.21
C GLN A 496 2.54 -47.03 6.70
N GLY A 497 2.17 -46.03 7.50
CA GLY A 497 1.64 -46.26 8.84
C GLY A 497 0.19 -46.75 8.75
N ARG A 498 -0.20 -47.72 9.57
CA ARG A 498 -1.61 -48.07 9.80
C ARG A 498 -1.96 -47.99 11.27
N ASP A 499 -3.20 -47.60 11.53
CA ASP A 499 -3.75 -47.46 12.88
C ASP A 499 -4.19 -48.82 13.46
N GLN A 500 -4.76 -48.82 14.66
CA GLN A 500 -5.25 -50.02 15.35
C GLN A 500 -6.49 -50.65 14.71
N PHE A 501 -7.03 -50.04 13.64
CA PHE A 501 -8.11 -50.58 12.81
C PHE A 501 -7.59 -51.04 11.43
N GLY A 502 -6.27 -51.04 11.21
CA GLY A 502 -5.64 -51.36 9.93
C GLY A 502 -5.81 -50.28 8.85
N SER A 503 -6.42 -49.15 9.19
CA SER A 503 -6.63 -48.03 8.26
C SER A 503 -5.32 -47.25 8.07
N PRO A 504 -4.99 -46.76 6.86
CA PRO A 504 -3.84 -45.89 6.65
C PRO A 504 -3.90 -44.65 7.55
N MET A 505 -2.77 -44.30 8.17
CA MET A 505 -2.66 -43.13 9.04
C MET A 505 -1.42 -42.29 8.73
N VAL A 506 -1.49 -41.00 9.08
CA VAL A 506 -0.29 -40.17 9.17
C VAL A 506 0.47 -40.59 10.44
N VAL A 507 1.75 -40.90 10.29
CA VAL A 507 2.62 -41.32 11.39
C VAL A 507 2.88 -40.11 12.29
N ASN A 508 2.19 -40.06 13.43
CA ASN A 508 2.25 -38.99 14.43
C ASN A 508 3.52 -39.02 15.32
N LYS A 509 4.62 -39.57 14.79
CA LYS A 509 5.94 -39.67 15.42
C LYS A 509 7.00 -39.22 14.42
N PRO A 510 8.08 -38.53 14.83
CA PRO A 510 9.17 -38.18 13.92
C PRO A 510 9.74 -39.43 13.23
N ILE A 511 9.79 -39.38 11.90
CA ILE A 511 10.35 -40.46 11.08
C ILE A 511 11.84 -40.16 10.85
N ALA A 512 12.70 -40.79 11.65
CA ALA A 512 14.13 -40.72 11.43
C ALA A 512 14.53 -41.57 10.23
N TRP A 513 15.43 -41.06 9.38
CA TRP A 513 16.02 -41.80 8.27
C TRP A 513 17.52 -41.92 8.47
N THR A 514 18.00 -43.16 8.55
CA THR A 514 19.41 -43.48 8.80
C THR A 514 20.01 -44.20 7.60
N LYS A 515 21.15 -43.70 7.09
CA LYS A 515 21.97 -44.43 6.12
C LYS A 515 22.66 -45.59 6.87
N ILE A 516 22.36 -46.82 6.47
CA ILE A 516 23.02 -48.03 7.00
C ILE A 516 24.28 -48.31 6.19
N SER A 517 24.19 -48.27 4.86
CA SER A 517 25.33 -48.43 3.96
C SER A 517 25.13 -47.66 2.66
N GLY A 518 26.19 -47.55 1.87
CA GLY A 518 26.18 -46.94 0.54
C GLY A 518 27.59 -46.64 0.05
N PRO A 519 27.75 -46.20 -1.20
CA PRO A 519 29.06 -45.90 -1.81
C PRO A 519 29.92 -44.98 -0.93
N SER A 520 31.25 -45.20 -0.97
CA SER A 520 32.22 -44.38 -0.22
C SER A 520 32.09 -42.90 -0.58
N GLY A 521 32.12 -42.01 0.43
CA GLY A 521 31.83 -40.58 0.27
C GLY A 521 30.41 -40.23 -0.22
N GLY A 522 29.55 -41.20 -0.50
CA GLY A 522 28.17 -40.99 -0.94
C GLY A 522 27.23 -40.76 0.24
N SER A 523 26.52 -39.64 0.24
CA SER A 523 25.47 -39.36 1.23
C SER A 523 24.09 -39.69 0.66
N ALA A 524 23.14 -39.91 1.57
CA ALA A 524 21.71 -40.01 1.29
C ALA A 524 21.00 -39.28 2.44
N LYS A 525 20.35 -38.15 2.14
CA LYS A 525 19.65 -37.30 3.12
C LYS A 525 18.16 -37.32 2.83
N ALA A 526 17.34 -37.61 3.83
CA ALA A 526 15.89 -37.52 3.72
C ALA A 526 15.40 -36.11 4.03
N SER A 527 14.48 -35.58 3.22
CA SER A 527 13.58 -34.50 3.59
C SER A 527 12.17 -35.08 3.76
N THR A 528 11.57 -34.90 4.94
CA THR A 528 10.30 -35.54 5.33
C THR A 528 9.15 -34.54 5.33
N SER A 529 8.04 -34.89 4.68
CA SER A 529 6.78 -34.15 4.70
C SER A 529 5.64 -35.13 4.98
N GLY A 530 5.12 -35.10 6.22
CA GLY A 530 4.27 -36.16 6.75
C GLY A 530 4.93 -37.54 6.60
N ASN A 531 4.19 -38.50 6.03
CA ASN A 531 4.70 -39.85 5.77
C ASN A 531 5.68 -39.95 4.59
N ALA A 532 5.76 -38.92 3.73
CA ALA A 532 6.61 -38.96 2.54
C ALA A 532 8.03 -38.51 2.87
N ALA A 533 9.02 -39.23 2.35
CA ALA A 533 10.43 -38.88 2.43
C ALA A 533 11.02 -38.78 1.03
N THR A 534 11.47 -37.59 0.65
CA THR A 534 12.31 -37.41 -0.53
C THR A 534 13.75 -37.66 -0.10
N ILE A 535 14.31 -38.79 -0.52
CA ILE A 535 15.70 -39.14 -0.30
C ILE A 535 16.55 -38.51 -1.41
N SER A 536 17.40 -37.55 -1.08
CA SER A 536 18.38 -36.97 -2.00
C SER A 536 19.74 -37.65 -1.83
N PHE A 537 20.31 -38.12 -2.94
CA PHE A 537 21.62 -38.78 -2.99
C PHE A 537 22.70 -37.80 -3.47
N THR A 538 23.98 -38.14 -3.26
CA THR A 538 25.11 -37.35 -3.79
C THR A 538 26.09 -38.13 -4.66
N ARG A 539 25.87 -39.43 -4.87
CA ARG A 539 26.64 -40.30 -5.78
C ARG A 539 25.73 -41.41 -6.31
N ALA A 540 26.09 -42.00 -7.45
CA ALA A 540 25.50 -43.26 -7.91
C ALA A 540 26.04 -44.47 -7.12
N GLY A 541 25.30 -45.58 -7.14
CA GLY A 541 25.58 -46.82 -6.39
C GLY A 541 24.40 -47.28 -5.53
N THR A 542 24.53 -48.45 -4.90
CA THR A 542 23.50 -49.00 -4.02
C THR A 542 23.61 -48.45 -2.59
N TYR A 543 22.52 -47.92 -2.06
CA TYR A 543 22.37 -47.42 -0.69
C TYR A 543 21.38 -48.28 0.08
N VAL A 544 21.71 -48.65 1.32
CA VAL A 544 20.75 -49.25 2.26
C VAL A 544 20.38 -48.22 3.30
N LEU A 545 19.08 -47.92 3.40
CA LEU A 545 18.52 -46.93 4.32
C LEU A 545 17.53 -47.60 5.27
N ARG A 546 17.40 -47.06 6.47
CA ARG A 546 16.41 -47.47 7.47
C ARG A 546 15.56 -46.27 7.87
N ALA A 547 14.26 -46.36 7.63
CA ALA A 547 13.26 -45.49 8.24
C ALA A 547 12.92 -46.04 9.63
N SER A 548 12.78 -45.18 10.63
CA SER A 548 12.37 -45.57 11.97
C SER A 548 11.50 -44.51 12.65
N ALA A 549 10.48 -44.96 13.38
CA ALA A 549 9.59 -44.09 14.15
C ALA A 549 8.98 -44.87 15.33
N GLY A 550 9.09 -44.33 16.55
CA GLY A 550 8.43 -44.90 17.73
C GLY A 550 8.79 -46.35 18.07
N GLY A 551 10.00 -46.81 17.72
CA GLY A 551 10.47 -48.19 17.92
C GLY A 551 10.35 -49.09 16.68
N TYR A 552 9.45 -48.77 15.74
CA TYR A 552 9.36 -49.46 14.46
C TYR A 552 10.55 -49.10 13.56
N ASN A 553 11.02 -50.08 12.77
CA ASN A 553 12.16 -49.96 11.87
C ASN A 553 11.86 -50.68 10.55
N GLN A 554 12.11 -50.06 9.39
CA GLN A 554 12.02 -50.72 8.08
C GLN A 554 13.18 -50.29 7.19
N THR A 555 13.84 -51.28 6.57
CA THR A 555 14.96 -51.08 5.63
C THR A 555 14.52 -51.09 4.16
N VAL A 556 15.31 -50.46 3.31
CA VAL A 556 15.17 -50.40 1.86
C VAL A 556 16.54 -50.29 1.17
N SER A 557 16.70 -50.99 0.05
CA SER A 557 17.92 -50.96 -0.79
C SER A 557 17.63 -50.23 -2.11
N LEU A 558 18.15 -49.01 -2.29
CA LEU A 558 18.00 -48.22 -3.52
C LEU A 558 19.30 -48.26 -4.34
N THR A 559 19.22 -48.71 -5.58
CA THR A 559 20.34 -48.69 -6.53
C THR A 559 20.20 -47.48 -7.43
N VAL A 560 21.06 -46.48 -7.19
CA VAL A 560 21.10 -45.23 -7.95
C VAL A 560 21.98 -45.43 -9.17
N ASN A 561 21.37 -45.41 -10.36
CA ASN A 561 22.07 -45.62 -11.62
C ASN A 561 22.81 -44.36 -12.04
N GLN A 562 23.91 -44.50 -12.80
CA GLN A 562 24.54 -43.35 -13.46
C GLN A 562 23.73 -42.98 -14.70
N VAL A 563 23.04 -41.84 -14.65
CA VAL A 563 22.28 -41.30 -15.78
C VAL A 563 23.04 -40.14 -16.37
N PHE A 564 23.39 -40.26 -17.65
CA PHE A 564 24.08 -39.21 -18.39
C PHE A 564 23.35 -37.87 -18.28
N ARG A 565 24.00 -36.88 -17.68
CA ARG A 565 23.42 -35.56 -17.40
C ARG A 565 24.19 -34.42 -18.08
N SER A 566 25.52 -34.50 -18.08
CA SER A 566 26.39 -33.51 -18.70
C SER A 566 27.65 -34.14 -19.30
N ILE A 567 28.27 -33.42 -20.22
CA ILE A 567 29.63 -33.68 -20.70
C ILE A 567 30.54 -32.72 -19.92
N ALA A 568 31.73 -33.16 -19.56
CA ALA A 568 32.84 -32.28 -19.23
C ALA A 568 34.00 -32.53 -20.19
N ALA A 569 34.75 -31.47 -20.47
CA ALA A 569 36.05 -31.58 -21.12
C ALA A 569 37.15 -31.50 -20.04
N VAL A 570 38.14 -32.38 -20.12
CA VAL A 570 39.39 -32.26 -19.36
C VAL A 570 40.57 -32.21 -20.33
N GLY A 571 41.61 -31.46 -19.97
CA GLY A 571 42.81 -31.33 -20.79
C GLY A 571 43.78 -32.51 -20.62
N SER A 572 44.94 -32.39 -21.27
CA SER A 572 45.98 -33.43 -21.33
C SER A 572 46.60 -33.80 -19.97
N THR A 573 46.51 -32.92 -18.96
CA THR A 573 47.01 -33.17 -17.59
C THR A 573 45.87 -33.45 -16.59
N GLY A 574 44.64 -33.67 -17.08
CA GLY A 574 43.46 -33.98 -16.26
C GLY A 574 42.76 -32.76 -15.66
N GLN A 575 43.21 -31.55 -15.96
CA GLN A 575 42.58 -30.30 -15.55
C GLN A 575 41.19 -30.13 -16.20
N SER A 576 40.19 -29.66 -15.46
CA SER A 576 38.86 -29.42 -16.01
C SER A 576 38.84 -28.16 -16.87
N LEU A 577 38.39 -28.27 -18.12
CA LEU A 577 38.22 -27.13 -19.02
C LEU A 577 36.82 -26.53 -18.83
N SER A 578 36.75 -25.22 -18.57
CA SER A 578 35.49 -24.52 -18.28
C SER A 578 34.72 -24.21 -19.57
N PRO A 579 33.43 -24.56 -19.69
CA PRO A 579 32.59 -24.08 -20.80
C PRO A 579 32.35 -22.56 -20.78
N ALA A 580 32.64 -21.88 -19.66
CA ALA A 580 32.35 -20.47 -19.44
C ALA A 580 33.60 -19.58 -19.40
N THR A 581 34.81 -20.15 -19.54
CA THR A 581 36.06 -19.41 -19.43
C THR A 581 37.09 -20.06 -20.35
N ALA A 582 37.66 -19.28 -21.27
CA ALA A 582 38.63 -19.81 -22.22
C ALA A 582 39.84 -20.37 -21.48
N SER A 583 40.26 -21.58 -21.85
CA SER A 583 41.47 -22.19 -21.30
C SER A 583 42.67 -21.77 -22.15
N SER A 584 43.64 -21.07 -21.56
CA SER A 584 44.82 -20.56 -22.27
C SER A 584 45.79 -21.70 -22.64
N LEU A 585 46.28 -21.68 -23.88
CA LEU A 585 47.13 -22.71 -24.48
C LEU A 585 48.30 -22.09 -25.24
N THR A 586 49.52 -22.57 -25.01
CA THR A 586 50.76 -22.07 -25.64
C THR A 586 51.26 -22.94 -26.81
N GLY A 587 50.65 -24.11 -27.03
CA GLY A 587 51.02 -25.05 -28.09
C GLY A 587 50.23 -24.87 -29.40
N THR A 588 50.65 -25.59 -30.44
CA THR A 588 49.94 -25.65 -31.74
C THR A 588 48.78 -26.64 -31.77
N SER A 589 48.68 -27.51 -30.77
CA SER A 589 47.58 -28.44 -30.57
C SER A 589 47.35 -28.73 -29.08
N THR A 590 46.18 -29.25 -28.74
CA THR A 590 45.85 -29.75 -27.41
C THR A 590 45.09 -31.06 -27.48
N ARG A 591 45.19 -31.89 -26.44
CA ARG A 591 44.43 -33.13 -26.30
C ARG A 591 43.32 -32.91 -25.29
N ILE A 592 42.08 -33.02 -25.75
CA ILE A 592 40.87 -32.91 -24.94
C ILE A 592 40.31 -34.31 -24.72
N ILE A 593 39.92 -34.61 -23.49
CA ILE A 593 39.22 -35.84 -23.13
C ILE A 593 37.79 -35.45 -22.77
N ALA A 594 36.82 -35.97 -23.51
CA ALA A 594 35.42 -35.88 -23.16
C ALA A 594 35.10 -36.90 -22.06
N GLN A 595 34.41 -36.47 -21.03
CA GLN A 595 33.97 -37.31 -19.93
C GLN A 595 32.50 -37.04 -19.66
N ALA A 596 31.66 -38.02 -19.96
CA ALA A 596 30.27 -38.04 -19.53
C ALA A 596 30.22 -38.11 -18.02
N ARG A 597 29.42 -37.21 -17.43
CA ARG A 597 29.14 -37.12 -16.01
C ARG A 597 27.69 -37.49 -15.75
N ASP A 598 27.51 -38.19 -14.64
CA ASP A 598 26.20 -38.60 -14.14
C ASP A 598 25.43 -37.41 -13.54
N GLN A 599 24.23 -37.68 -13.02
CA GLN A 599 23.36 -36.68 -12.43
C GLN A 599 23.91 -36.00 -11.15
N PHE A 600 25.05 -36.47 -10.62
CA PHE A 600 25.78 -35.88 -9.50
C PHE A 600 27.08 -35.19 -9.92
N GLY A 601 27.33 -35.06 -11.24
CA GLY A 601 28.58 -34.53 -11.78
C GLY A 601 29.77 -35.48 -11.63
N GLN A 602 29.55 -36.76 -11.25
CA GLN A 602 30.63 -37.74 -11.11
C GLN A 602 30.92 -38.42 -12.46
N PRO A 603 32.18 -38.83 -12.74
CA PRO A 603 32.53 -39.54 -13.97
C PRO A 603 31.69 -40.82 -14.16
N MET A 604 31.14 -41.03 -15.35
CA MET A 604 30.45 -42.28 -15.67
C MET A 604 31.42 -43.43 -15.93
N LYS A 605 31.16 -44.62 -15.37
CA LYS A 605 31.97 -45.83 -15.65
C LYS A 605 31.81 -46.32 -17.10
N ALA A 606 30.58 -46.26 -17.62
CA ALA A 606 30.30 -46.44 -19.04
C ALA A 606 30.23 -45.08 -19.73
N GLN A 607 31.03 -44.87 -20.77
CA GLN A 607 31.06 -43.62 -21.54
C GLN A 607 30.23 -43.78 -22.83
N PRO A 608 29.39 -42.80 -23.20
CA PRO A 608 28.66 -42.81 -24.47
C PRO A 608 29.59 -42.50 -25.64
N THR A 609 29.12 -42.74 -26.86
CA THR A 609 29.81 -42.26 -28.08
C THR A 609 29.79 -40.74 -28.13
N PHE A 610 30.96 -40.12 -28.32
CA PHE A 610 31.10 -38.67 -28.51
C PHE A 610 31.32 -38.34 -29.99
N SER A 611 30.58 -37.37 -30.50
CA SER A 611 30.92 -36.65 -31.73
C SER A 611 31.56 -35.31 -31.39
N TRP A 612 32.46 -34.87 -32.28
CA TRP A 612 33.34 -33.73 -32.06
C TRP A 612 33.37 -32.86 -33.31
N SER A 613 33.36 -31.53 -33.16
CA SER A 613 33.53 -30.59 -34.27
C SER A 613 34.12 -29.26 -33.83
N SER A 614 34.64 -28.48 -34.78
CA SER A 614 34.87 -27.06 -34.58
C SER A 614 33.53 -26.32 -34.66
N ALA A 615 33.20 -25.50 -33.67
CA ALA A 615 32.01 -24.63 -33.69
C ALA A 615 32.35 -23.17 -34.02
N SER A 616 33.52 -22.68 -33.60
CA SER A 616 34.05 -21.40 -34.07
C SER A 616 35.58 -21.38 -34.02
N ALA A 617 36.15 -20.49 -34.83
CA ALA A 617 37.57 -20.19 -34.93
C ALA A 617 37.72 -18.67 -35.10
N PRO A 618 38.89 -18.07 -34.79
CA PRO A 618 39.17 -16.68 -35.16
C PRO A 618 39.17 -16.52 -36.68
N SER A 619 38.98 -15.30 -37.19
CA SER A 619 38.88 -15.05 -38.64
C SER A 619 40.07 -15.62 -39.42
N GLY A 620 39.78 -16.36 -40.50
CA GLY A 620 40.76 -17.11 -41.30
C GLY A 620 41.43 -18.30 -40.60
N GLY A 621 41.06 -18.60 -39.35
CA GLY A 621 41.58 -19.72 -38.56
C GLY A 621 40.77 -20.99 -38.74
N THR A 622 41.42 -22.12 -38.48
CA THR A 622 40.82 -23.46 -38.51
C THR A 622 41.27 -24.28 -37.30
N ALA A 623 40.41 -25.21 -36.85
CA ALA A 623 40.71 -26.18 -35.81
C ALA A 623 40.40 -27.59 -36.34
N ALA A 624 41.45 -28.38 -36.59
CA ALA A 624 41.33 -29.75 -37.05
C ALA A 624 41.13 -30.69 -35.84
N VAL A 625 39.95 -31.28 -35.72
CA VAL A 625 39.54 -32.08 -34.55
C VAL A 625 39.68 -33.58 -34.85
N ASN A 626 40.82 -34.15 -34.48
CA ASN A 626 41.15 -35.55 -34.71
C ASN A 626 40.69 -36.42 -33.53
N ALA A 627 39.46 -36.93 -33.60
CA ALA A 627 38.83 -37.71 -32.54
C ALA A 627 39.11 -39.22 -32.62
N ARG A 628 39.33 -39.84 -31.45
CA ARG A 628 39.32 -41.29 -31.23
C ARG A 628 38.45 -41.59 -29.99
N GLY A 629 37.15 -41.75 -30.21
CA GLY A 629 36.18 -42.01 -29.14
C GLY A 629 36.05 -40.83 -28.16
N ALA A 630 36.30 -41.10 -26.88
CA ALA A 630 36.21 -40.11 -25.80
C ALA A 630 37.40 -39.11 -25.74
N GLN A 631 38.26 -39.08 -26.76
CA GLN A 631 39.42 -38.19 -26.81
C GLN A 631 39.56 -37.56 -28.19
N ALA A 632 39.99 -36.30 -28.26
CA ALA A 632 40.37 -35.67 -29.52
C ALA A 632 41.65 -34.84 -29.37
N THR A 633 42.52 -34.92 -30.37
CA THR A 633 43.59 -33.94 -30.56
C THR A 633 43.05 -32.83 -31.45
N VAL A 634 43.01 -31.62 -30.91
CA VAL A 634 42.60 -30.41 -31.63
C VAL A 634 43.86 -29.67 -32.04
N SER A 635 44.11 -29.57 -33.34
CA SER A 635 45.23 -28.81 -33.90
C SER A 635 44.73 -27.47 -34.46
N PHE A 636 45.39 -26.38 -34.09
CA PHE A 636 45.04 -25.02 -34.48
C PHE A 636 45.95 -24.55 -35.63
N SER A 637 45.47 -23.63 -36.46
CA SER A 637 46.28 -23.00 -37.53
C SER A 637 46.72 -21.57 -37.24
N ARG A 638 46.28 -20.99 -36.11
CA ARG A 638 46.71 -19.67 -35.62
C ARG A 638 46.41 -19.50 -34.13
N GLU A 639 46.89 -18.40 -33.57
CA GLU A 639 46.53 -17.89 -32.25
C GLU A 639 45.08 -17.32 -32.21
N GLY A 640 44.53 -17.14 -31.00
CA GLY A 640 43.19 -16.56 -30.78
C GLY A 640 42.15 -17.54 -30.23
N ASN A 641 40.89 -17.12 -30.25
CA ASN A 641 39.78 -17.78 -29.55
C ASN A 641 39.05 -18.81 -30.43
N TYR A 642 39.12 -20.07 -30.04
CA TYR A 642 38.45 -21.20 -30.67
C TYR A 642 37.34 -21.77 -29.79
N THR A 643 36.31 -22.36 -30.41
CA THR A 643 35.30 -23.14 -29.70
C THR A 643 35.21 -24.54 -30.29
N VAL A 644 35.55 -25.54 -29.48
CA VAL A 644 35.38 -26.97 -29.84
C VAL A 644 34.07 -27.47 -29.28
N ARG A 645 33.21 -28.04 -30.12
CA ARG A 645 31.94 -28.62 -29.71
C ARG A 645 32.10 -30.11 -29.49
N ILE A 646 31.66 -30.56 -28.31
CA ILE A 646 31.60 -31.97 -27.93
C ILE A 646 30.14 -32.33 -27.74
N ALA A 647 29.68 -33.38 -28.42
CA ALA A 647 28.30 -33.82 -28.41
C ALA A 647 28.19 -35.31 -28.05
N ALA A 648 27.17 -35.68 -27.27
CA ALA A 648 26.82 -37.07 -26.96
C ALA A 648 25.33 -37.14 -26.57
N SER A 649 24.63 -38.16 -27.06
CA SER A 649 23.22 -38.48 -26.70
C SER A 649 22.31 -37.25 -26.59
N GLY A 650 22.29 -36.41 -27.63
CA GLY A 650 21.44 -35.21 -27.72
C GLY A 650 21.88 -33.99 -26.90
N ARG A 651 23.00 -34.05 -26.17
CA ARG A 651 23.58 -32.91 -25.45
C ARG A 651 24.87 -32.45 -26.09
N THR A 652 25.14 -31.15 -26.04
CA THR A 652 26.40 -30.56 -26.54
C THR A 652 26.98 -29.59 -25.55
N ILE A 653 28.29 -29.62 -25.35
CA ILE A 653 29.05 -28.53 -24.70
C ILE A 653 29.94 -27.84 -25.74
N ASN A 654 30.14 -26.54 -25.53
CA ASN A 654 31.13 -25.74 -26.23
C ASN A 654 32.31 -25.54 -25.27
N VAL A 655 33.52 -25.84 -25.72
CA VAL A 655 34.76 -25.67 -24.96
C VAL A 655 35.52 -24.48 -25.56
N PRO A 656 35.52 -23.31 -24.90
CA PRO A 656 36.32 -22.17 -25.32
C PRO A 656 37.80 -22.41 -25.01
N LEU A 657 38.64 -22.19 -26.00
CA LEU A 657 40.09 -22.39 -25.96
C LEU A 657 40.75 -21.11 -26.47
N GLU A 658 41.59 -20.49 -25.64
CA GLU A 658 42.37 -19.32 -26.03
C GLU A 658 43.77 -19.80 -26.39
N VAL A 659 44.12 -19.75 -27.67
CA VAL A 659 45.45 -20.08 -28.12
C VAL A 659 46.32 -18.84 -27.99
N ALA A 660 47.06 -18.75 -26.89
CA ALA A 660 47.91 -17.61 -26.57
C ALA A 660 49.14 -17.58 -27.48
N SER A 661 49.41 -16.40 -28.05
CA SER A 661 50.55 -16.18 -28.93
C SER A 661 51.86 -16.33 -28.14
N THR A 662 52.62 -17.38 -28.43
CA THR A 662 53.80 -17.81 -27.66
C THR A 662 55.05 -17.64 -28.51
N LEU A 663 55.99 -16.82 -28.04
CA LEU A 663 57.21 -16.48 -28.78
C LEU A 663 58.14 -17.70 -28.90
N THR A 664 58.13 -18.37 -30.06
CA THR A 664 58.98 -19.55 -30.34
C THR A 664 60.18 -19.22 -31.23
N ARG A 665 60.11 -18.13 -31.98
CA ARG A 665 61.19 -17.63 -32.84
C ARG A 665 61.20 -16.11 -32.77
N ILE A 666 62.38 -15.51 -32.89
CA ILE A 666 62.52 -14.12 -33.31
C ILE A 666 63.19 -14.09 -34.67
N SER A 667 62.90 -13.07 -35.48
CA SER A 667 63.92 -12.55 -36.39
C SER A 667 64.17 -11.10 -36.05
N VAL A 668 65.43 -10.68 -36.19
CA VAL A 668 65.68 -9.27 -36.48
C VAL A 668 64.99 -9.00 -37.83
N ALA A 669 64.16 -7.97 -37.91
CA ALA A 669 63.69 -7.49 -39.20
C ALA A 669 64.92 -6.94 -39.92
N THR A 670 65.18 -7.41 -41.15
CA THR A 670 66.27 -6.86 -41.95
C THR A 670 65.91 -5.42 -42.33
N GLY A 671 66.44 -4.47 -41.57
CA GLY A 671 66.89 -3.20 -42.14
C GLY A 671 67.86 -3.48 -43.31
N SER A 672 68.18 -2.45 -44.08
CA SER A 672 68.95 -2.59 -45.32
C SER A 672 70.16 -3.51 -45.15
N SER A 673 70.25 -4.51 -46.02
CA SER A 673 71.40 -5.43 -46.07
C SER A 673 72.72 -4.71 -46.31
N THR A 674 72.65 -3.46 -46.78
CA THR A 674 73.79 -2.55 -46.95
C THR A 674 73.49 -1.18 -46.32
N MET A 675 74.27 -0.77 -45.32
CA MET A 675 74.16 0.55 -44.67
C MET A 675 75.37 1.42 -44.97
N LEU A 676 75.21 2.74 -44.82
CA LEU A 676 76.30 3.69 -45.04
C LEU A 676 77.14 3.86 -43.77
N VAL A 677 78.43 4.17 -43.91
CA VAL A 677 79.27 4.59 -42.76
C VAL A 677 78.63 5.75 -41.99
N GLY A 678 78.61 5.68 -40.66
CA GLY A 678 77.96 6.67 -39.79
C GLY A 678 76.43 6.66 -39.75
N ALA A 679 75.74 6.00 -40.70
CA ALA A 679 74.28 6.00 -40.74
C ALA A 679 73.65 5.27 -39.54
N GLN A 680 72.47 5.74 -39.13
CA GLN A 680 71.65 5.07 -38.12
C GLN A 680 70.49 4.30 -38.73
N GLN A 681 70.19 3.12 -38.19
CA GLN A 681 69.02 2.34 -38.56
C GLN A 681 68.43 1.65 -37.32
N ASN A 682 67.12 1.78 -37.15
CA ASN A 682 66.38 1.05 -36.12
C ASN A 682 66.14 -0.37 -36.59
N PHE A 683 66.86 -1.33 -36.00
CA PHE A 683 66.53 -2.74 -36.14
C PHE A 683 65.38 -3.06 -35.18
N SER A 684 64.25 -3.50 -35.73
CA SER A 684 63.17 -4.07 -34.93
C SER A 684 63.36 -5.58 -34.81
N VAL A 685 62.80 -6.19 -33.77
CA VAL A 685 62.70 -7.64 -33.65
C VAL A 685 61.26 -8.04 -33.88
N GLN A 686 61.00 -8.72 -35.00
CA GLN A 686 59.71 -9.35 -35.20
C GLN A 686 59.69 -10.65 -34.39
N GLY A 687 58.80 -10.70 -33.40
CA GLY A 687 58.46 -11.95 -32.73
C GLY A 687 57.66 -12.84 -33.68
N PHE A 688 57.92 -14.15 -33.66
CA PHE A 688 57.15 -15.16 -34.37
C PHE A 688 56.58 -16.14 -33.36
N ASN A 689 55.27 -16.34 -33.42
CA ASN A 689 54.56 -17.23 -32.54
C ASN A 689 54.71 -18.70 -32.98
N GLN A 690 54.12 -19.62 -32.20
CA GLN A 690 54.18 -21.06 -32.44
C GLN A 690 53.59 -21.52 -33.78
N PHE A 691 52.90 -20.64 -34.53
CA PHE A 691 52.38 -20.88 -35.88
C PHE A 691 53.22 -20.22 -36.99
N GLN A 692 54.43 -19.73 -36.66
CA GLN A 692 55.27 -18.90 -37.55
C GLN A 692 54.58 -17.60 -38.02
N ARG A 693 53.60 -17.10 -37.26
CA ARG A 693 52.95 -15.81 -37.54
C ARG A 693 53.57 -14.70 -36.71
N ALA A 694 53.61 -13.49 -37.27
CA ALA A 694 54.14 -12.31 -36.60
C ALA A 694 53.35 -12.01 -35.30
N MET A 695 54.07 -11.74 -34.21
CA MET A 695 53.53 -11.29 -32.92
C MET A 695 54.40 -10.18 -32.33
N THR A 696 53.76 -9.21 -31.66
CA THR A 696 54.47 -8.24 -30.82
C THR A 696 55.16 -8.97 -29.66
N ILE A 697 56.42 -8.67 -29.41
CA ILE A 697 57.17 -9.24 -28.28
C ILE A 697 56.66 -8.58 -26.99
N PRO A 698 56.25 -9.35 -25.95
CA PRO A 698 55.74 -8.76 -24.72
C PRO A 698 56.78 -7.89 -24.03
N SER A 699 56.41 -6.66 -23.67
CA SER A 699 57.30 -5.63 -23.08
C SER A 699 57.92 -6.02 -21.73
N SER A 700 57.39 -7.04 -21.07
CA SER A 700 57.98 -7.70 -19.90
C SER A 700 59.21 -8.56 -20.22
N THR A 701 59.45 -8.89 -21.50
CA THR A 701 60.56 -9.75 -21.94
C THR A 701 61.75 -8.88 -22.32
N ARG A 702 62.85 -8.97 -21.56
CA ARG A 702 64.03 -8.12 -21.79
C ARG A 702 64.73 -8.45 -23.11
N LEU A 703 64.43 -7.66 -24.14
CA LEU A 703 65.22 -7.55 -25.36
C LEU A 703 66.60 -6.98 -25.04
N SER A 704 67.63 -7.49 -25.72
CA SER A 704 68.99 -6.97 -25.68
C SER A 704 69.66 -7.11 -27.04
N TRP A 705 70.57 -6.19 -27.34
CA TRP A 705 71.23 -6.05 -28.63
C TRP A 705 72.75 -6.02 -28.49
N THR A 706 73.46 -6.58 -29.48
CA THR A 706 74.92 -6.46 -29.63
C THR A 706 75.28 -6.39 -31.12
N SER A 707 76.34 -5.65 -31.47
CA SER A 707 76.92 -5.64 -32.83
C SER A 707 78.40 -6.06 -32.80
N THR A 708 78.93 -6.54 -33.93
CA THR A 708 80.37 -6.80 -34.13
C THR A 708 81.15 -5.59 -34.66
N LEU A 709 80.48 -4.61 -35.26
CA LEU A 709 81.05 -3.33 -35.74
C LEU A 709 80.02 -2.22 -35.56
N GLY A 710 80.44 -1.00 -35.22
CA GLY A 710 79.52 0.08 -34.82
C GLY A 710 78.90 -0.15 -33.44
N THR A 711 77.88 0.63 -33.08
CA THR A 711 77.22 0.57 -31.76
C THR A 711 75.72 0.34 -31.91
N ILE A 712 75.07 -0.32 -30.95
CA ILE A 712 73.61 -0.51 -30.94
C ILE A 712 73.03 -0.22 -29.55
N THR A 713 71.94 0.54 -29.51
CA THR A 713 71.23 0.90 -28.28
C THR A 713 70.34 -0.24 -27.77
N SER A 714 69.86 -0.11 -26.53
CA SER A 714 68.80 -0.98 -25.99
C SER A 714 67.47 -0.89 -26.77
N SER A 715 67.21 0.22 -27.47
CA SER A 715 66.04 0.40 -28.35
C SER A 715 66.19 -0.26 -29.73
N GLY A 716 67.35 -0.83 -30.07
CA GLY A 716 67.63 -1.41 -31.39
C GLY A 716 68.15 -0.42 -32.43
N THR A 717 68.42 0.82 -32.04
CA THR A 717 69.03 1.84 -32.91
C THR A 717 70.51 1.50 -33.11
N PHE A 718 70.84 0.95 -34.27
CA PHE A 718 72.21 0.71 -34.69
C PHE A 718 72.81 1.98 -35.29
N THR A 719 74.06 2.30 -34.95
CA THR A 719 74.89 3.32 -35.60
C THR A 719 76.06 2.61 -36.28
N ALA A 720 76.11 2.68 -37.61
CA ALA A 720 77.23 2.15 -38.38
C ALA A 720 78.54 2.88 -38.02
N GLY A 721 79.62 2.13 -37.87
CA GLY A 721 80.95 2.71 -37.63
C GLY A 721 81.49 3.49 -38.84
N SER A 722 82.63 4.14 -38.65
CA SER A 722 83.38 4.83 -39.72
C SER A 722 84.09 3.90 -40.71
N ALA A 723 84.09 2.58 -40.45
CA ALA A 723 84.74 1.57 -41.29
C ALA A 723 83.71 0.73 -42.06
N ALA A 724 83.92 0.59 -43.37
CA ALA A 724 83.19 -0.36 -44.20
C ALA A 724 83.56 -1.81 -43.83
N GLY A 725 82.61 -2.73 -43.87
CA GLY A 725 82.75 -4.11 -43.38
C GLY A 725 81.39 -4.78 -43.16
N SER A 726 81.33 -5.95 -42.53
CA SER A 726 80.06 -6.59 -42.17
C SER A 726 79.82 -6.54 -40.65
N ALA A 727 78.82 -5.77 -40.23
CA ALA A 727 78.34 -5.72 -38.87
C ALA A 727 77.28 -6.81 -38.66
N THR A 728 77.54 -7.77 -37.76
CA THR A 728 76.53 -8.77 -37.38
C THR A 728 75.74 -8.24 -36.18
N ILE A 729 74.52 -7.79 -36.45
CA ILE A 729 73.58 -7.32 -35.43
C ILE A 729 72.88 -8.53 -34.82
N THR A 730 73.00 -8.71 -33.52
CA THR A 730 72.37 -9.81 -32.77
C THR A 730 71.31 -9.25 -31.82
N ALA A 731 70.06 -9.68 -32.00
CA ALA A 731 69.02 -9.56 -30.98
C ALA A 731 69.00 -10.81 -30.10
N ARG A 732 68.78 -10.63 -28.79
CA ARG A 732 68.51 -11.70 -27.82
C ARG A 732 67.29 -11.37 -26.98
N VAL A 733 66.36 -12.32 -26.90
CA VAL A 733 65.10 -12.25 -26.13
C VAL A 733 64.99 -13.55 -25.33
N GLY A 734 65.37 -13.51 -24.06
CA GLY A 734 65.55 -14.72 -23.25
C GLY A 734 66.65 -15.62 -23.85
N SER A 735 66.32 -16.88 -24.11
CA SER A 735 67.20 -17.86 -24.78
C SER A 735 67.17 -17.77 -26.31
N LEU A 736 66.21 -17.05 -26.91
CA LEU A 736 66.12 -16.91 -28.36
C LEU A 736 67.10 -15.83 -28.84
N SER A 737 67.90 -16.15 -29.85
CA SER A 737 68.78 -15.21 -30.54
C SER A 737 68.50 -15.20 -32.04
N ALA A 738 68.48 -14.02 -32.65
CA ALA A 738 68.50 -13.87 -34.10
C ALA A 738 69.61 -12.89 -34.49
N THR A 739 70.33 -13.25 -35.55
CA THR A 739 71.37 -12.42 -36.18
C THR A 739 70.88 -11.91 -37.52
N THR A 740 71.26 -10.69 -37.87
CA THR A 740 71.32 -10.21 -39.26
C THR A 740 72.72 -9.66 -39.53
N SER A 741 73.17 -9.71 -40.77
CA SER A 741 74.44 -9.13 -41.21
C SER A 741 74.18 -7.91 -42.07
N VAL A 742 74.66 -6.76 -41.62
CA VAL A 742 74.60 -5.48 -42.32
C VAL A 742 75.94 -5.24 -42.95
N ARG A 743 76.00 -5.08 -44.27
CA ARG A 743 77.21 -4.65 -44.97
C ARG A 743 77.32 -3.13 -44.83
N ILE A 744 78.16 -2.64 -43.94
CA ILE A 744 78.55 -1.24 -43.94
C ILE A 744 79.37 -1.00 -45.22
N SER A 745 78.87 -0.16 -46.12
CA SER A 745 79.54 0.34 -47.32
C SER A 745 79.66 1.85 -47.28
N THR A 746 80.28 2.43 -48.30
CA THR A 746 79.99 3.81 -48.72
C THR A 746 78.76 3.81 -49.63
N PRO A 747 78.02 4.93 -49.74
CA PRO A 747 76.88 5.02 -50.65
C PRO A 747 77.32 4.94 -52.12
N THR A 748 76.42 4.43 -52.95
CA THR A 748 76.37 4.85 -54.36
C THR A 748 75.41 6.05 -54.41
N PRO A 749 75.81 7.22 -54.95
CA PRO A 749 74.97 8.42 -54.88
C PRO A 749 73.60 8.26 -55.55
N ALA A 750 72.57 8.92 -55.00
CA ALA A 750 71.24 8.94 -55.58
C ALA A 750 71.27 9.61 -56.97
N SER A 751 70.90 8.86 -58.00
CA SER A 751 71.01 9.30 -59.40
C SER A 751 70.10 10.50 -59.70
N GLY A 752 70.65 11.51 -60.38
CA GLY A 752 69.95 12.73 -60.76
C GLY A 752 70.06 13.88 -59.74
N LEU A 753 70.50 13.58 -58.51
CA LEU A 753 70.75 14.57 -57.45
C LEU A 753 72.23 15.00 -57.45
N ARG A 754 72.48 16.26 -57.09
CA ARG A 754 73.76 16.96 -57.18
C ARG A 754 74.25 17.49 -55.84
N ASP A 755 73.34 17.86 -54.94
CA ASP A 755 73.69 18.25 -53.58
C ASP A 755 73.98 17.01 -52.74
N ALA A 756 75.11 17.00 -52.03
CA ALA A 756 75.54 15.82 -51.28
C ALA A 756 74.64 15.50 -50.08
N SER A 757 74.07 16.52 -49.44
CA SER A 757 73.20 16.39 -48.27
C SER A 757 71.82 15.86 -48.68
N ILE A 758 71.21 16.46 -49.70
CA ILE A 758 69.92 16.01 -50.26
C ILE A 758 70.08 14.63 -50.91
N SER A 759 71.14 14.39 -51.69
CA SER A 759 71.41 13.08 -52.29
C SER A 759 71.55 11.98 -51.23
N SER A 760 72.28 12.25 -50.13
CA SER A 760 72.40 11.31 -49.02
C SER A 760 71.07 11.10 -48.27
N LEU A 761 70.31 12.18 -48.02
CA LEU A 761 69.04 12.09 -47.31
C LEU A 761 67.97 11.35 -48.13
N VAL A 762 67.86 11.63 -49.43
CA VAL A 762 66.96 10.88 -50.33
C VAL A 762 67.37 9.42 -50.43
N THR A 763 68.67 9.12 -50.49
CA THR A 763 69.19 7.73 -50.45
C THR A 763 68.78 7.01 -49.15
N GLN A 764 68.71 7.73 -48.04
CA GLN A 764 68.31 7.18 -46.73
C GLN A 764 66.78 6.99 -46.62
N LEU A 765 65.99 7.97 -47.05
CA LEU A 765 64.53 7.97 -46.87
C LEU A 765 63.83 7.09 -47.90
N TYR A 766 64.30 7.04 -49.15
CA TYR A 766 63.75 6.15 -50.20
C TYR A 766 64.14 4.65 -50.02
N ALA A 767 64.59 4.25 -48.83
CA ALA A 767 65.09 2.89 -48.59
C ALA A 767 63.98 1.81 -48.55
N ASP A 768 62.72 2.21 -48.43
CA ASP A 768 61.53 1.35 -48.57
C ASP A 768 60.94 1.32 -49.98
N GLY A 769 61.29 2.31 -50.82
CA GLY A 769 60.87 2.45 -52.20
C GLY A 769 59.77 3.49 -52.46
N GLU A 770 59.36 4.32 -51.48
CA GLU A 770 58.44 5.45 -51.71
C GLU A 770 58.77 6.65 -50.81
N LEU A 771 58.89 7.86 -51.39
CA LEU A 771 59.00 9.09 -50.59
C LEU A 771 57.61 9.48 -50.07
N SER A 772 57.37 9.29 -48.77
CA SER A 772 56.10 9.66 -48.14
C SER A 772 55.96 11.18 -47.95
N ARG A 773 54.77 11.61 -47.50
CA ARG A 773 54.50 13.01 -47.12
C ARG A 773 55.53 13.52 -46.10
N VAL A 774 55.89 12.70 -45.11
CA VAL A 774 56.81 13.07 -44.03
C VAL A 774 58.24 13.20 -44.55
N ASP A 775 58.66 12.29 -45.44
CA ASP A 775 59.99 12.30 -46.04
C ASP A 775 60.19 13.52 -46.94
N VAL A 776 59.20 13.85 -47.76
CA VAL A 776 59.24 15.05 -48.61
C VAL A 776 59.27 16.33 -47.78
N ILE A 777 58.50 16.43 -46.68
CA ILE A 777 58.63 17.55 -45.73
C ILE A 777 60.04 17.61 -45.13
N GLY A 778 60.62 16.47 -44.74
CA GLY A 778 61.99 16.38 -44.21
C GLY A 778 63.05 16.82 -45.22
N ILE A 779 62.96 16.35 -46.45
CA ILE A 779 63.86 16.71 -47.55
C ILE A 779 63.73 18.21 -47.89
N LEU A 780 62.50 18.71 -48.07
CA LEU A 780 62.25 20.12 -48.32
C LEU A 780 62.86 21.00 -47.23
N ARG A 781 62.68 20.66 -45.95
CA ARG A 781 63.26 21.43 -44.83
C ARG A 781 64.77 21.24 -44.64
N SER A 782 65.37 20.18 -45.17
CA SER A 782 66.83 19.96 -45.11
C SER A 782 67.60 20.87 -46.07
N ALA A 783 66.97 21.27 -47.17
CA ALA A 783 67.51 22.05 -48.29
C ALA A 783 67.73 23.55 -47.99
N GLY A 784 68.10 23.84 -46.75
CA GLY A 784 68.32 25.15 -46.15
C GLY A 784 68.78 25.03 -44.70
N ALA A 785 69.46 23.94 -44.35
CA ALA A 785 69.93 23.70 -42.98
C ALA A 785 71.06 24.67 -42.54
N ASP A 786 71.61 25.43 -43.50
CA ASP A 786 72.55 26.55 -43.33
C ASP A 786 71.87 27.94 -43.37
N ASP A 787 70.53 27.96 -43.27
CA ASP A 787 69.63 29.11 -43.46
C ASP A 787 69.47 29.64 -44.91
N ASN A 788 70.04 28.99 -45.93
CA ASN A 788 70.05 29.52 -47.30
C ASN A 788 69.90 28.44 -48.40
N VAL A 789 68.73 28.38 -49.04
CA VAL A 789 68.43 27.46 -50.16
C VAL A 789 69.28 27.81 -51.39
N ASN A 790 70.30 27.00 -51.68
CA ASN A 790 71.23 27.25 -52.76
C ASN A 790 70.74 26.72 -54.14
N ALA A 791 71.44 27.09 -55.21
CA ALA A 791 71.02 26.75 -56.59
C ALA A 791 71.05 25.24 -56.90
N THR A 792 71.95 24.50 -56.24
CA THR A 792 72.06 23.04 -56.36
C THR A 792 70.89 22.37 -55.64
N GLU A 793 70.63 22.76 -54.39
CA GLU A 793 69.51 22.27 -53.60
C GLU A 793 68.17 22.50 -54.29
N LEU A 794 67.93 23.72 -54.79
CA LEU A 794 66.70 24.04 -55.51
C LEU A 794 66.56 23.25 -56.83
N THR A 795 67.68 22.90 -57.49
CA THR A 795 67.67 22.05 -58.68
C THR A 795 67.26 20.61 -58.31
N ASP A 796 67.81 20.08 -57.23
CA ASP A 796 67.54 18.74 -56.72
C ASP A 796 66.10 18.60 -56.22
N LEU A 797 65.63 19.56 -55.42
CA LEU A 797 64.23 19.62 -54.98
C LEU A 797 63.26 19.64 -56.17
N ARG A 798 63.55 20.45 -57.20
CA ARG A 798 62.75 20.50 -58.44
C ARG A 798 62.80 19.20 -59.23
N PHE A 799 63.94 18.52 -59.26
CA PHE A 799 64.05 17.20 -59.87
C PHE A 799 63.17 16.17 -59.15
N LEU A 800 63.25 16.07 -57.82
CA LEU A 800 62.49 15.11 -57.00
C LEU A 800 60.99 15.14 -57.27
N VAL A 801 60.41 16.34 -57.34
CA VAL A 801 58.96 16.53 -57.55
C VAL A 801 58.56 16.58 -59.03
N SER A 802 59.51 16.51 -59.96
CA SER A 802 59.23 16.45 -61.40
C SER A 802 58.59 15.12 -61.80
N ALA A 803 58.00 15.08 -63.00
CA ALA A 803 57.55 13.84 -63.63
C ALA A 803 58.71 12.95 -64.14
N ASN A 804 59.94 13.47 -64.18
CA ASN A 804 61.14 12.77 -64.63
C ASN A 804 61.92 12.11 -63.47
N SER A 805 61.43 12.25 -62.23
CA SER A 805 61.99 11.63 -61.05
C SER A 805 61.46 10.20 -60.92
N ASN A 806 62.39 9.23 -60.96
CA ASN A 806 62.11 7.80 -60.77
C ASN A 806 61.79 7.42 -59.32
N TYR A 807 61.80 8.39 -58.38
CA TYR A 807 61.38 8.16 -57.00
C TYR A 807 59.85 8.08 -56.95
N ALA A 808 59.29 6.95 -56.54
CA ALA A 808 57.87 6.85 -56.21
C ALA A 808 57.53 7.80 -55.07
N MET A 809 56.35 8.41 -55.14
CA MET A 809 55.86 9.44 -54.22
C MET A 809 54.36 9.61 -54.48
N PRO A 810 53.49 9.72 -53.46
CA PRO A 810 52.05 9.90 -53.66
C PRO A 810 51.76 11.17 -54.46
N THR A 811 50.81 11.12 -55.41
CA THR A 811 50.55 12.23 -56.35
C THR A 811 50.32 13.57 -55.64
N HIS A 812 49.51 13.59 -54.59
CA HIS A 812 49.22 14.81 -53.82
C HIS A 812 50.46 15.38 -53.10
N VAL A 813 51.40 14.52 -52.66
CA VAL A 813 52.68 14.94 -52.08
C VAL A 813 53.58 15.55 -53.16
N ARG A 814 53.56 14.98 -54.38
CA ARG A 814 54.32 15.49 -55.52
C ARG A 814 53.82 16.86 -55.98
N GLU A 815 52.52 17.06 -56.11
CA GLU A 815 51.95 18.37 -56.50
C GLU A 815 52.22 19.43 -55.43
N LEU A 816 51.89 19.19 -54.14
CA LEU A 816 52.22 20.11 -53.05
C LEU A 816 53.73 20.40 -52.94
N GLY A 817 54.57 19.41 -53.27
CA GLY A 817 56.02 19.58 -53.40
C GLY A 817 56.40 20.52 -54.54
N LYS A 818 55.74 20.44 -55.71
CA LYS A 818 55.92 21.41 -56.80
C LYS A 818 55.52 22.82 -56.38
N ASP A 819 54.46 22.98 -55.60
CA ASP A 819 53.99 24.29 -55.16
C ASP A 819 54.95 24.97 -54.18
N VAL A 820 55.68 24.22 -53.36
CA VAL A 820 56.77 24.76 -52.53
C VAL A 820 57.95 25.23 -53.39
N VAL A 821 58.34 24.47 -54.42
CA VAL A 821 59.67 24.64 -55.07
C VAL A 821 59.64 25.34 -56.43
N ASN A 822 58.49 25.42 -57.09
CA ASN A 822 58.30 26.12 -58.36
C ASN A 822 57.59 27.46 -58.15
N SER A 823 57.39 28.20 -59.24
CA SER A 823 56.63 29.45 -59.19
C SER A 823 55.12 29.18 -59.12
N ASN A 824 54.50 29.42 -57.96
CA ASN A 824 53.04 29.42 -57.77
C ASN A 824 52.60 30.84 -57.36
N PRO A 825 51.54 31.43 -57.94
CA PRO A 825 51.05 32.76 -57.57
C PRO A 825 50.76 32.94 -56.07
N ALA A 826 50.33 31.88 -55.37
CA ALA A 826 50.04 31.91 -53.95
C ALA A 826 51.30 32.11 -53.08
N ASN A 827 52.49 31.69 -53.54
CA ASN A 827 53.73 31.85 -52.78
C ASN A 827 54.15 33.31 -52.61
N LEU A 828 53.58 34.25 -53.38
CA LEU A 828 53.79 35.68 -53.22
C LEU A 828 53.28 36.22 -51.88
N ARG A 829 52.46 35.43 -51.14
CA ARG A 829 51.95 35.78 -49.81
C ARG A 829 52.04 34.62 -48.83
N TYR A 830 52.20 34.97 -47.56
CA TYR A 830 51.99 34.07 -46.42
C TYR A 830 51.33 34.83 -45.29
N ARG A 831 50.16 34.35 -44.83
CA ARG A 831 49.33 34.95 -43.76
C ARG A 831 49.01 36.44 -44.03
N GLY A 832 48.73 36.75 -45.29
CA GLY A 832 48.46 38.10 -45.79
C GLY A 832 49.68 39.04 -45.88
N GLN A 833 50.86 38.61 -45.44
CA GLN A 833 52.11 39.36 -45.62
C GLN A 833 52.76 39.02 -46.96
N SER A 834 53.63 39.91 -47.46
CA SER A 834 54.44 39.63 -48.64
C SER A 834 55.43 38.49 -48.35
N ALA A 835 55.46 37.50 -49.25
CA ALA A 835 56.44 36.42 -49.25
C ALA A 835 57.13 36.40 -50.63
N GLY A 836 57.39 35.21 -51.19
CA GLY A 836 58.02 35.06 -52.50
C GLY A 836 58.06 33.61 -52.97
N ASN A 837 58.27 33.41 -54.27
CA ASN A 837 58.55 32.10 -54.84
C ASN A 837 59.94 31.61 -54.45
N LEU A 838 60.11 30.30 -54.30
CA LEU A 838 61.40 29.72 -53.95
C LEU A 838 62.41 29.88 -55.09
N VAL A 839 63.46 30.64 -54.83
CA VAL A 839 64.58 30.93 -55.74
C VAL A 839 65.92 30.64 -55.05
N ALA A 840 67.00 30.45 -55.82
CA ALA A 840 68.33 30.29 -55.23
C ALA A 840 68.70 31.57 -54.45
N GLY A 841 69.17 31.43 -53.21
CA GLY A 841 69.34 32.54 -52.27
C GLY A 841 68.11 32.85 -51.40
N SER A 842 67.09 31.96 -51.37
CA SER A 842 65.96 32.09 -50.44
C SER A 842 66.38 31.66 -49.03
N SER A 843 65.94 32.37 -48.00
CA SER A 843 66.18 31.94 -46.62
C SER A 843 65.41 30.66 -46.27
N ALA A 844 65.93 29.88 -45.33
CA ALA A 844 65.22 28.72 -44.81
C ALA A 844 63.89 29.11 -44.15
N ALA A 845 63.78 30.34 -43.62
CA ALA A 845 62.51 30.88 -43.14
C ALA A 845 61.44 30.98 -44.24
N LEU A 846 61.79 31.37 -45.47
CA LEU A 846 60.84 31.39 -46.60
C LEU A 846 60.44 29.95 -46.98
N LEU A 847 61.41 29.08 -47.16
CA LEU A 847 61.20 27.65 -47.46
C LEU A 847 60.28 26.97 -46.43
N ASN A 848 60.53 27.16 -45.13
CA ASN A 848 59.69 26.63 -44.07
C ASN A 848 58.26 27.22 -44.10
N ASN A 849 58.09 28.52 -44.36
CA ASN A 849 56.76 29.12 -44.51
C ASN A 849 55.99 28.54 -45.71
N LEU A 850 56.66 28.24 -46.83
CA LEU A 850 56.04 27.58 -47.98
C LEU A 850 55.70 26.11 -47.68
N VAL A 851 56.57 25.35 -47.01
CA VAL A 851 56.26 24.00 -46.53
C VAL A 851 55.06 24.02 -45.58
N ASP A 852 55.01 24.96 -44.64
CA ASP A 852 53.91 25.11 -43.70
C ASP A 852 52.58 25.48 -44.41
N LYS A 853 52.64 26.35 -45.43
CA LYS A 853 51.50 26.69 -46.30
C LYS A 853 50.95 25.45 -47.00
N TRP A 854 51.78 24.74 -47.76
CA TRP A 854 51.34 23.66 -48.65
C TRP A 854 51.12 22.32 -47.95
N PHE A 855 51.94 21.98 -46.97
CA PHE A 855 51.87 20.69 -46.25
C PHE A 855 51.17 20.76 -44.89
N LEU A 856 51.01 21.93 -44.26
CA LEU A 856 50.36 22.06 -42.94
C LEU A 856 49.14 23.02 -42.93
N GLY A 857 48.82 23.65 -44.06
CA GLY A 857 47.66 24.52 -44.23
C GLY A 857 47.65 25.74 -43.31
N THR A 858 48.82 26.21 -42.88
CA THR A 858 49.01 27.26 -41.86
C THR A 858 48.72 28.68 -42.35
N ASP A 859 48.58 28.85 -43.65
CA ASP A 859 48.24 30.11 -44.31
C ASP A 859 46.72 30.30 -44.36
N LEU A 860 46.16 30.65 -43.21
CA LEU A 860 44.71 30.75 -43.03
C LEU A 860 44.13 31.94 -43.83
N PRO A 861 42.97 31.77 -44.52
CA PRO A 861 42.32 32.87 -45.21
C PRO A 861 42.12 34.10 -44.34
N SER A 862 42.45 35.27 -44.86
CA SER A 862 42.30 36.52 -44.11
C SER A 862 40.81 36.81 -43.81
N LEU A 863 40.55 37.32 -42.60
CA LEU A 863 39.21 37.64 -42.10
C LEU A 863 38.99 39.15 -42.19
N THR A 864 37.94 39.58 -42.90
CA THR A 864 37.64 41.01 -43.11
C THR A 864 36.80 41.64 -42.00
N SER A 865 36.33 40.87 -41.02
CA SER A 865 35.51 41.39 -39.91
C SER A 865 36.13 41.07 -38.55
N SER A 866 36.24 42.10 -37.71
CA SER A 866 36.83 42.03 -36.37
C SER A 866 36.00 41.27 -35.34
N ASN A 867 34.79 40.82 -35.69
CA ASN A 867 33.95 39.96 -34.85
C ASN A 867 34.22 38.45 -35.06
N LEU A 868 35.11 38.09 -35.99
CA LEU A 868 35.53 36.72 -36.26
C LEU A 868 36.94 36.44 -35.76
N SER A 869 37.15 35.23 -35.26
CA SER A 869 38.48 34.71 -34.95
C SER A 869 38.61 33.24 -35.35
N TYR A 870 39.83 32.81 -35.66
CA TYR A 870 40.13 31.41 -35.93
C TYR A 870 40.13 30.59 -34.64
N ARG A 871 39.49 29.41 -34.70
CA ARG A 871 39.51 28.42 -33.64
C ARG A 871 39.67 27.02 -34.22
N ALA A 872 40.49 26.19 -33.59
CA ALA A 872 40.59 24.77 -33.93
C ALA A 872 39.25 24.09 -33.66
N ALA A 873 38.65 23.53 -34.71
CA ALA A 873 37.45 22.72 -34.60
C ALA A 873 37.79 21.29 -34.15
N THR A 874 36.99 20.73 -33.26
CA THR A 874 37.12 19.35 -32.76
C THR A 874 36.13 18.38 -33.40
N GLY A 875 35.34 18.88 -34.37
CA GLY A 875 34.41 18.12 -35.20
C GLY A 875 35.08 17.04 -36.04
N THR A 876 34.27 16.17 -36.63
CA THR A 876 34.74 15.12 -37.55
C THR A 876 34.62 15.59 -39.00
N LEU A 877 35.56 15.18 -39.86
CA LEU A 877 35.49 15.49 -41.30
C LEU A 877 34.15 15.02 -41.88
N PHE A 878 33.82 13.74 -41.65
CA PHE A 878 32.55 13.12 -42.03
C PHE A 878 31.92 12.44 -40.81
N ALA A 879 30.88 13.05 -40.21
CA ALA A 879 30.11 12.42 -39.13
C ALA A 879 29.15 11.31 -39.64
N SER A 880 28.80 11.38 -40.92
CA SER A 880 28.01 10.39 -41.66
C SER A 880 28.45 10.39 -43.13
N ALA A 881 27.67 9.84 -44.07
CA ALA A 881 27.93 10.10 -45.48
C ALA A 881 27.68 11.59 -45.81
N PRO A 882 28.51 12.24 -46.64
CA PRO A 882 28.23 13.59 -47.14
C PRO A 882 26.80 13.69 -47.64
N ALA A 883 26.03 14.62 -47.06
CA ALA A 883 24.59 14.72 -47.30
C ALA A 883 24.18 16.16 -47.63
N LEU A 884 23.09 16.31 -48.37
CA LEU A 884 22.48 17.61 -48.65
C LEU A 884 22.21 18.42 -47.37
N GLN A 885 21.82 17.73 -46.30
CA GLN A 885 21.43 18.30 -45.01
C GLN A 885 22.61 18.85 -44.18
N ASP A 886 23.86 18.51 -44.54
CA ASP A 886 25.05 19.14 -43.97
C ASP A 886 25.16 20.63 -44.39
N ALA A 887 24.57 21.01 -45.53
CA ALA A 887 24.64 22.37 -46.06
C ALA A 887 23.98 23.39 -45.11
N LYS A 888 24.82 24.27 -44.57
CA LYS A 888 24.47 25.38 -43.68
C LYS A 888 25.37 26.58 -44.00
N GLN A 889 25.14 27.18 -45.17
CA GLN A 889 25.88 28.34 -45.66
C GLN A 889 25.96 29.48 -44.63
N GLY A 890 27.06 30.22 -44.71
CA GLY A 890 27.32 31.41 -43.90
C GLY A 890 26.43 32.61 -44.23
N ALA A 891 26.88 33.79 -43.83
CA ALA A 891 26.43 35.06 -44.42
C ALA A 891 27.19 35.41 -45.72
N LEU A 892 27.93 34.45 -46.29
CA LEU A 892 28.82 34.62 -47.44
C LEU A 892 28.06 34.46 -48.77
N GLY A 893 28.46 35.19 -49.81
CA GLY A 893 27.87 35.13 -51.16
C GLY A 893 28.27 33.92 -52.01
N ASP A 894 28.68 32.80 -51.39
CA ASP A 894 29.30 31.64 -52.03
C ASP A 894 28.30 30.49 -52.36
N CYS A 895 27.00 30.80 -52.37
CA CYS A 895 25.91 29.83 -52.55
C CYS A 895 26.10 28.82 -53.70
N TYR A 896 26.69 29.25 -54.82
CA TYR A 896 27.00 28.41 -55.98
C TYR A 896 27.96 27.26 -55.63
N PHE A 897 28.93 27.49 -54.74
CA PHE A 897 29.87 26.48 -54.28
C PHE A 897 29.16 25.44 -53.41
N ILE A 898 28.50 25.90 -52.34
CA ILE A 898 27.82 25.03 -51.37
C ILE A 898 26.68 24.24 -52.03
N ALA A 899 25.86 24.87 -52.89
CA ALA A 899 24.82 24.17 -53.63
C ALA A 899 25.40 23.11 -54.58
N SER A 900 26.53 23.38 -55.25
CA SER A 900 27.17 22.41 -56.14
C SER A 900 27.65 21.19 -55.34
N VAL A 901 28.52 21.39 -54.33
CA VAL A 901 29.07 20.27 -53.55
C VAL A 901 27.98 19.50 -52.79
N ALA A 902 26.93 20.15 -52.30
CA ALA A 902 25.80 19.49 -51.65
C ALA A 902 24.91 18.71 -52.63
N SER A 903 24.72 19.19 -53.87
CA SER A 903 23.98 18.46 -54.91
C SER A 903 24.75 17.23 -55.41
N ILE A 904 26.08 17.33 -55.51
CA ILE A 904 26.97 16.20 -55.79
C ILE A 904 26.90 15.20 -54.64
N ALA A 905 27.06 15.65 -53.39
CA ALA A 905 26.94 14.79 -52.20
C ALA A 905 25.60 14.05 -52.13
N GLN A 906 24.48 14.73 -52.42
CA GLN A 906 23.15 14.11 -52.44
C GLN A 906 23.05 12.93 -53.42
N SER A 907 23.73 13.03 -54.55
CA SER A 907 23.60 12.08 -55.67
C SER A 907 24.69 11.01 -55.67
N ASN A 908 25.91 11.36 -55.23
CA ASN A 908 27.05 10.47 -55.00
C ASN A 908 27.93 11.02 -53.84
N PRO A 909 27.74 10.56 -52.60
CA PRO A 909 28.55 10.99 -51.46
C PRO A 909 30.06 10.70 -51.62
N ASP A 910 30.43 9.66 -52.39
CA ASP A 910 31.83 9.25 -52.54
C ASP A 910 32.62 10.17 -53.48
N ALA A 911 31.96 10.85 -54.43
CA ALA A 911 32.61 11.89 -55.23
C ALA A 911 33.16 13.03 -54.36
N VAL A 912 32.45 13.36 -53.26
CA VAL A 912 32.88 14.34 -52.27
C VAL A 912 33.90 13.76 -51.29
N ARG A 913 33.73 12.51 -50.80
CA ARG A 913 34.76 11.85 -49.98
C ARG A 913 36.11 11.81 -50.68
N ASN A 914 36.12 11.46 -51.98
CA ASN A 914 37.29 11.39 -52.84
C ASN A 914 37.86 12.77 -53.27
N MET A 915 37.42 13.86 -52.65
CA MET A 915 38.14 15.13 -52.63
C MET A 915 39.16 15.20 -51.49
N PHE A 916 38.97 14.45 -50.39
CA PHE A 916 39.73 14.62 -49.16
C PHE A 916 40.72 13.48 -48.91
N ILE A 917 41.91 13.86 -48.45
CA ILE A 917 42.93 12.99 -47.88
C ILE A 917 43.15 13.47 -46.45
N ASP A 918 42.81 12.64 -45.45
CA ASP A 918 43.18 12.86 -44.06
C ASP A 918 44.66 12.48 -43.90
N ASN A 919 45.49 13.44 -43.48
CA ASN A 919 46.94 13.26 -43.37
C ASN A 919 47.35 12.63 -42.02
N GLY A 920 46.39 12.41 -41.09
CA GLY A 920 46.64 11.83 -39.77
C GLY A 920 47.29 12.79 -38.75
N ASP A 921 47.64 14.01 -39.16
CA ASP A 921 48.31 15.04 -38.36
C ASP A 921 47.37 16.19 -37.92
N GLY A 922 46.07 16.08 -38.20
CA GLY A 922 45.07 17.14 -38.00
C GLY A 922 44.93 18.09 -39.19
N THR A 923 45.56 17.77 -40.32
CA THR A 923 45.39 18.45 -41.60
C THR A 923 44.76 17.52 -42.65
N PHE A 924 44.11 18.15 -43.62
CA PHE A 924 43.41 17.48 -44.72
C PHE A 924 43.90 18.08 -46.02
N THR A 925 44.40 17.24 -46.93
CA THR A 925 44.69 17.67 -48.30
C THR A 925 43.44 17.51 -49.14
N VAL A 926 42.98 18.62 -49.73
CA VAL A 926 41.76 18.72 -50.52
C VAL A 926 42.14 18.85 -52.00
N ARG A 927 41.58 17.99 -52.82
CA ARG A 927 41.75 17.95 -54.27
C ARG A 927 40.64 18.75 -54.96
N PHE A 928 41.06 19.70 -55.78
CA PHE A 928 40.24 20.29 -56.84
C PHE A 928 40.80 19.87 -58.22
N TYR A 929 40.23 20.41 -59.29
CA TYR A 929 40.77 20.32 -60.63
C TYR A 929 41.02 21.71 -61.19
N ALA A 930 42.26 21.98 -61.59
CA ALA A 930 42.67 23.21 -62.25
C ALA A 930 42.45 23.12 -63.77
N GLY A 931 42.15 24.26 -64.38
CA GLY A 931 42.03 24.39 -65.83
C GLY A 931 41.46 25.76 -66.22
N ALA A 932 41.73 26.19 -67.46
CA ALA A 932 41.23 27.46 -67.96
C ALA A 932 39.69 27.42 -68.07
N LEU A 933 38.98 28.16 -67.22
CA LEU A 933 37.51 28.18 -67.20
C LEU A 933 36.89 28.87 -68.43
N GLY A 934 35.67 28.45 -68.75
CA GLY A 934 34.84 29.00 -69.82
C GLY A 934 33.66 28.09 -70.17
N GLY A 935 33.10 28.30 -71.35
CA GLY A 935 32.09 27.43 -71.92
C GLY A 935 32.01 27.55 -73.44
N PHE A 936 31.41 26.56 -74.09
CA PHE A 936 31.19 26.54 -75.53
C PHE A 936 29.72 26.77 -75.86
N PHE A 937 29.44 27.69 -76.78
CA PHE A 937 28.11 27.86 -77.35
C PHE A 937 27.89 26.85 -78.48
N THR A 938 26.93 25.94 -78.30
CA THR A 938 26.36 25.18 -79.42
C THR A 938 25.24 25.99 -80.08
N SER A 939 25.00 25.78 -81.38
CA SER A 939 23.93 26.46 -82.13
C SER A 939 22.51 26.10 -81.66
N SER A 940 22.37 25.04 -80.84
CA SER A 940 21.11 24.62 -80.19
C SER A 940 20.93 25.15 -78.76
N GLY A 941 21.89 25.93 -78.23
CA GLY A 941 21.74 26.61 -76.93
C GLY A 941 22.00 25.76 -75.69
N GLN A 942 22.68 24.61 -75.82
CA GLN A 942 23.30 23.91 -74.68
C GLN A 942 24.77 24.34 -74.53
N VAL A 943 25.21 24.52 -73.29
CA VAL A 943 26.60 24.91 -72.97
C VAL A 943 27.25 23.83 -72.12
N SER A 944 28.33 23.24 -72.63
CA SER A 944 29.32 22.54 -71.80
C SER A 944 30.11 23.60 -71.05
N ALA A 945 29.97 23.62 -69.73
CA ALA A 945 30.43 24.70 -68.86
C ALA A 945 31.33 24.16 -67.73
N GLY A 946 32.45 24.85 -67.50
CA GLY A 946 33.56 24.38 -66.67
C GLY A 946 34.89 24.76 -67.31
N PHE A 947 35.70 23.77 -67.68
CA PHE A 947 36.97 23.96 -68.38
C PHE A 947 36.80 24.08 -69.90
N ARG A 948 37.62 24.92 -70.54
CA ARG A 948 37.72 25.01 -72.01
C ARG A 948 38.26 23.73 -72.66
N SER A 949 38.95 22.89 -71.91
CA SER A 949 39.44 21.56 -72.31
C SER A 949 38.38 20.45 -72.16
N GLY A 950 37.22 20.73 -71.55
CA GLY A 950 36.23 19.71 -71.16
C GLY A 950 36.62 18.90 -69.92
N THR A 951 37.92 18.79 -69.64
CA THR A 951 38.52 18.13 -68.46
C THR A 951 39.54 19.04 -67.75
N GLY A 952 39.77 18.81 -66.46
CA GLY A 952 40.77 19.53 -65.65
C GLY A 952 41.89 18.63 -65.12
N THR A 953 42.98 19.23 -64.64
CA THR A 953 44.13 18.54 -64.02
C THR A 953 43.99 18.55 -62.51
N ALA A 954 44.22 17.44 -61.83
CA ALA A 954 44.08 17.37 -60.36
C ALA A 954 45.11 18.28 -59.68
N ASP A 955 44.62 19.11 -58.76
CA ASP A 955 45.35 20.15 -58.04
C ASP A 955 44.98 20.10 -56.55
N TYR A 956 45.89 20.47 -55.65
CA TYR A 956 45.81 20.10 -54.23
C TYR A 956 46.15 21.27 -53.30
N VAL A 957 45.40 21.38 -52.20
CA VAL A 957 45.69 22.34 -51.11
C VAL A 957 45.53 21.64 -49.75
N THR A 958 46.43 21.91 -48.79
CA THR A 958 46.24 21.41 -47.42
C THR A 958 45.54 22.45 -46.56
N VAL A 959 44.56 21.99 -45.75
CA VAL A 959 43.88 22.80 -44.74
C VAL A 959 43.94 22.11 -43.38
N ASN A 960 44.08 22.89 -42.30
CA ASN A 960 43.96 22.40 -40.92
C ASN A 960 42.59 22.76 -40.31
N THR A 961 42.29 22.24 -39.12
CA THR A 961 41.00 22.45 -38.42
C THR A 961 40.74 23.88 -37.92
N GLN A 962 41.63 24.85 -38.12
CA GLN A 962 41.37 26.25 -37.76
C GLN A 962 40.26 26.83 -38.65
N LEU A 963 39.06 27.01 -38.11
CA LEU A 963 37.90 27.55 -38.83
C LEU A 963 37.46 28.91 -38.23
N PRO A 964 36.85 29.81 -39.03
CA PRO A 964 36.36 31.10 -38.54
C PRO A 964 35.12 30.92 -37.64
N THR A 965 35.19 31.51 -36.45
CA THR A 965 34.11 31.49 -35.45
C THR A 965 33.74 32.89 -35.00
N TYR A 966 32.48 33.09 -34.64
CA TYR A 966 32.06 34.25 -33.85
C TYR A 966 32.58 34.14 -32.41
N TRP A 967 32.52 35.23 -31.64
CA TRP A 967 32.95 35.29 -30.23
C TRP A 967 32.37 34.19 -29.31
N ASN A 968 31.21 33.63 -29.64
CA ASN A 968 30.56 32.53 -28.90
C ASN A 968 31.12 31.13 -29.25
N GLY A 969 32.06 31.03 -30.19
CA GLY A 969 32.66 29.79 -30.65
C GLY A 969 31.85 28.97 -31.67
N THR A 970 30.77 29.52 -32.24
CA THR A 970 30.07 28.88 -33.36
C THR A 970 30.67 29.28 -34.71
N LEU A 971 30.65 28.36 -35.68
CA LEU A 971 31.13 28.57 -37.04
C LEU A 971 30.39 29.74 -37.72
N ALA A 972 31.14 30.58 -38.42
CA ALA A 972 30.65 31.82 -39.02
C ALA A 972 30.23 31.69 -40.50
N TYR A 973 30.94 30.84 -41.25
CA TYR A 973 30.64 30.51 -42.64
C TYR A 973 29.90 29.17 -42.73
N SER A 974 30.32 28.20 -43.54
CA SER A 974 29.67 26.89 -43.61
C SER A 974 29.63 26.18 -42.25
N GLY A 975 28.51 25.50 -42.00
CA GLY A 975 28.18 24.98 -40.67
C GLY A 975 27.61 26.06 -39.74
N ARG A 976 27.05 27.15 -40.27
CA ARG A 976 26.67 28.35 -39.51
C ARG A 976 25.83 28.03 -38.27
N GLY A 977 26.32 28.47 -37.10
CA GLY A 977 25.66 28.25 -35.81
C GLY A 977 25.96 26.91 -35.13
N LEU A 978 26.66 25.97 -35.79
CA LEU A 978 27.23 24.79 -35.13
C LEU A 978 28.46 25.20 -34.29
N SER A 979 28.69 24.51 -33.17
CA SER A 979 29.87 24.76 -32.32
C SER A 979 31.12 24.16 -32.94
N ALA A 980 32.19 24.95 -33.06
CA ALA A 980 33.50 24.43 -33.49
C ALA A 980 34.07 23.42 -32.47
N ALA A 981 33.73 23.55 -31.19
CA ALA A 981 34.19 22.69 -30.11
C ALA A 981 33.25 21.49 -29.81
N SER A 982 32.43 21.08 -30.78
CA SER A 982 31.65 19.84 -30.69
C SER A 982 32.17 18.80 -31.66
N ASN A 983 32.49 17.62 -31.14
CA ASN A 983 32.97 16.49 -31.95
C ASN A 983 31.89 15.94 -32.90
N SER A 984 30.62 16.29 -32.66
CA SER A 984 29.47 15.95 -33.52
C SER A 984 29.26 16.92 -34.69
N THR A 985 30.05 17.99 -34.79
CA THR A 985 29.98 18.94 -35.92
C THR A 985 30.64 18.32 -37.14
N THR A 986 29.88 18.06 -38.21
CA THR A 986 30.41 17.70 -39.53
C THR A 986 31.23 18.86 -40.10
N LEU A 987 32.47 18.60 -40.55
CA LEU A 987 33.39 19.65 -41.01
C LEU A 987 33.60 19.72 -42.54
N TRP A 988 33.22 18.70 -43.33
CA TRP A 988 33.63 18.64 -44.75
C TRP A 988 33.27 19.87 -45.58
N ILE A 989 32.09 20.47 -45.43
CA ILE A 989 31.74 21.69 -46.20
C ILE A 989 32.60 22.88 -45.76
N ALA A 990 32.78 23.09 -44.45
CA ALA A 990 33.61 24.19 -43.93
C ALA A 990 35.10 24.04 -44.29
N LEU A 991 35.60 22.80 -44.38
CA LEU A 991 36.95 22.51 -44.84
C LEU A 991 37.07 22.62 -46.37
N ALA A 992 36.04 22.26 -47.15
CA ALA A 992 35.99 22.49 -48.60
C ALA A 992 35.93 23.99 -48.94
N GLU A 993 35.10 24.76 -48.24
CA GLU A 993 34.93 26.22 -48.36
C GLU A 993 36.24 26.95 -48.01
N LYS A 994 36.89 26.54 -46.90
CA LYS A 994 38.25 26.98 -46.54
C LYS A 994 39.28 26.62 -47.61
N ALA A 995 39.28 25.37 -48.08
CA ALA A 995 40.22 24.90 -49.09
C ALA A 995 40.06 25.67 -50.40
N TYR A 996 38.82 25.89 -50.85
CA TYR A 996 38.52 26.68 -52.05
C TYR A 996 38.97 28.15 -51.89
N SER A 997 38.85 28.71 -50.68
CA SER A 997 39.36 30.06 -50.35
C SER A 997 40.89 30.15 -50.34
N GLN A 998 41.61 29.11 -49.89
CA GLN A 998 43.08 29.06 -49.94
C GLN A 998 43.58 28.77 -51.36
N TRP A 999 42.94 27.82 -52.06
CA TRP A 999 43.23 27.44 -53.44
C TRP A 999 43.00 28.59 -54.42
N ASN A 1000 42.08 29.52 -54.13
CA ASN A 1000 41.91 30.76 -54.89
C ASN A 1000 43.21 31.53 -55.14
N GLU A 1001 44.15 31.53 -54.19
CA GLU A 1001 45.38 32.30 -54.31
C GLU A 1001 46.34 31.76 -55.40
N THR A 1002 46.10 30.55 -55.91
CA THR A 1002 46.78 30.02 -57.13
C THR A 1002 46.29 30.69 -58.42
N GLY A 1003 45.09 31.27 -58.42
CA GLY A 1003 44.34 31.71 -59.60
C GLY A 1003 43.46 30.61 -60.25
N ASN A 1004 43.64 29.33 -59.91
CA ASN A 1004 42.95 28.20 -60.57
C ASN A 1004 41.44 28.12 -60.26
N SER A 1005 40.96 28.86 -59.26
CA SER A 1005 39.54 29.03 -58.92
C SER A 1005 38.73 29.82 -59.95
N GLY A 1006 39.38 30.69 -60.74
CA GLY A 1006 38.73 31.70 -61.57
C GLY A 1006 38.11 32.89 -60.82
N ARG A 1007 38.50 33.13 -59.56
CA ARG A 1007 38.11 34.33 -58.79
C ARG A 1007 39.28 35.34 -58.72
N ASP A 1008 39.39 36.14 -57.64
CA ASP A 1008 40.28 37.31 -57.58
C ASP A 1008 41.76 37.04 -57.27
N GLY A 1009 42.16 35.79 -57.00
CA GLY A 1009 43.55 35.45 -56.68
C GLY A 1009 44.00 35.77 -55.25
N THR A 1010 43.10 35.94 -54.27
CA THR A 1010 43.44 36.28 -52.87
C THR A 1010 42.96 35.26 -51.83
N ASN A 1011 43.79 34.95 -50.83
CA ASN A 1011 43.45 34.03 -49.74
C ASN A 1011 42.52 34.69 -48.69
N ARG A 1012 41.20 34.68 -48.98
CA ARG A 1012 40.13 35.19 -48.10
C ARG A 1012 38.77 34.60 -48.49
N TYR A 1013 37.85 34.45 -47.54
CA TYR A 1013 36.49 33.96 -47.82
C TYR A 1013 35.71 34.89 -48.76
N GLN A 1014 35.92 36.21 -48.65
CA GLN A 1014 35.24 37.22 -49.47
C GLN A 1014 35.56 37.10 -50.97
N ALA A 1015 36.65 36.40 -51.33
CA ALA A 1015 37.04 36.21 -52.70
C ALA A 1015 36.26 35.08 -53.41
N ILE A 1016 35.61 34.20 -52.65
CA ILE A 1016 34.77 33.14 -53.21
C ILE A 1016 33.28 33.53 -53.27
N GLU A 1017 32.94 34.77 -52.94
CA GLU A 1017 31.60 35.34 -53.16
C GLU A 1017 31.35 35.59 -54.65
N GLY A 1018 30.15 35.28 -55.15
CA GLY A 1018 29.75 35.53 -56.53
C GLY A 1018 30.40 34.58 -57.55
N GLY A 1019 29.65 33.57 -57.99
CA GLY A 1019 30.14 32.58 -58.94
C GLY A 1019 29.04 31.70 -59.51
N TRP A 1020 29.43 30.67 -60.25
CA TRP A 1020 28.51 29.83 -61.00
C TRP A 1020 28.76 28.33 -60.78
N MET A 1021 27.66 27.57 -60.70
CA MET A 1021 27.69 26.17 -60.26
C MET A 1021 28.45 25.24 -61.22
N SER A 1022 28.49 25.58 -62.51
CA SER A 1022 29.21 24.77 -63.50
C SER A 1022 30.71 24.74 -63.29
N ASP A 1023 31.28 25.85 -62.80
CA ASP A 1023 32.71 25.99 -62.52
C ASP A 1023 33.08 25.00 -61.42
N VAL A 1024 32.31 25.03 -60.32
CA VAL A 1024 32.54 24.20 -59.14
C VAL A 1024 32.27 22.72 -59.42
N ASN A 1025 31.23 22.40 -60.19
CA ASN A 1025 31.00 21.02 -60.66
C ASN A 1025 32.24 20.47 -61.39
N ALA A 1026 32.84 21.26 -62.28
CA ALA A 1026 34.05 20.87 -63.00
C ALA A 1026 35.29 20.80 -62.09
N GLN A 1027 35.47 21.79 -61.20
CA GLN A 1027 36.58 21.84 -60.23
C GLN A 1027 36.49 20.73 -59.16
N VAL A 1028 35.31 20.16 -58.89
CA VAL A 1028 35.13 19.02 -57.97
C VAL A 1028 35.36 17.69 -58.69
N LEU A 1029 34.73 17.51 -59.85
CA LEU A 1029 34.60 16.21 -60.53
C LEU A 1029 35.64 15.96 -61.63
N GLY A 1030 36.21 17.01 -62.21
CA GLY A 1030 37.29 16.94 -63.22
C GLY A 1030 36.83 17.05 -64.66
N TYR A 1031 35.52 17.20 -64.91
CA TYR A 1031 34.91 17.33 -66.23
C TYR A 1031 33.70 18.27 -66.19
N ASN A 1032 33.36 18.84 -67.34
CA ASN A 1032 32.32 19.85 -67.44
C ASN A 1032 30.91 19.36 -67.08
N SER A 1033 30.09 20.30 -66.63
CA SER A 1033 28.65 20.13 -66.46
C SER A 1033 27.90 20.73 -67.65
N THR A 1034 26.60 20.43 -67.78
CA THR A 1034 25.75 20.98 -68.84
C THR A 1034 24.81 22.04 -68.27
N SER A 1035 24.91 23.26 -68.80
CA SER A 1035 24.02 24.37 -68.46
C SER A 1035 22.86 24.47 -69.46
N TYR A 1036 21.64 24.59 -68.92
CA TYR A 1036 20.36 24.60 -69.63
C TYR A 1036 19.61 25.90 -69.32
N SER A 1037 19.46 26.82 -70.28
CA SER A 1037 18.66 28.02 -70.06
C SER A 1037 17.18 27.70 -70.00
N PHE A 1038 16.46 28.26 -69.02
CA PHE A 1038 15.01 28.11 -68.91
C PHE A 1038 14.23 28.70 -70.10
N ASN A 1039 14.83 29.58 -70.90
CA ASN A 1039 14.19 30.17 -72.09
C ASN A 1039 14.23 29.25 -73.32
N SER A 1040 15.14 28.28 -73.38
CA SER A 1040 15.31 27.36 -74.52
C SER A 1040 15.14 25.87 -74.17
N SER A 1041 15.26 25.52 -72.88
CA SER A 1041 15.21 24.14 -72.39
C SER A 1041 13.80 23.75 -71.95
N THR A 1042 13.54 22.45 -71.78
CA THR A 1042 12.21 21.94 -71.43
C THR A 1042 12.13 21.50 -69.97
N LYS A 1043 10.90 21.51 -69.42
CA LYS A 1043 10.56 20.87 -68.14
C LYS A 1043 11.04 19.42 -68.07
N GLN A 1044 10.88 18.69 -69.18
CA GLN A 1044 11.23 17.27 -69.27
C GLN A 1044 12.74 17.03 -69.17
N SER A 1045 13.57 17.98 -69.60
CA SER A 1045 15.03 17.91 -69.47
C SER A 1045 15.48 17.85 -68.00
N MET A 1046 14.84 18.64 -67.13
CA MET A 1046 15.09 18.62 -65.68
C MET A 1046 14.51 17.36 -65.02
N ILE A 1047 13.31 16.92 -65.42
CA ILE A 1047 12.70 15.67 -64.90
C ILE A 1047 13.55 14.45 -65.27
N ALA A 1048 14.06 14.36 -66.50
CA ALA A 1048 14.92 13.28 -66.93
C ALA A 1048 16.24 13.24 -66.14
N ALA A 1049 16.82 14.40 -65.84
CA ALA A 1049 18.01 14.50 -64.99
C ALA A 1049 17.74 14.04 -63.54
N LEU A 1050 16.60 14.41 -62.94
CA LEU A 1050 16.20 13.94 -61.61
C LEU A 1050 16.01 12.41 -61.58
N ASN A 1051 15.30 11.86 -62.57
CA ASN A 1051 15.05 10.43 -62.67
C ASN A 1051 16.34 9.62 -62.92
N ALA A 1052 17.37 10.23 -63.49
CA ALA A 1052 18.70 9.65 -63.70
C ALA A 1052 19.68 9.91 -62.55
N ASN A 1053 19.19 10.35 -61.37
CA ASN A 1053 19.99 10.70 -60.19
C ASN A 1053 21.19 11.62 -60.50
N ARG A 1054 20.97 12.62 -61.37
CA ARG A 1054 21.97 13.66 -61.65
C ARG A 1054 21.98 14.69 -60.53
N ALA A 1055 23.15 15.26 -60.27
CA ALA A 1055 23.25 16.44 -59.43
C ALA A 1055 22.74 17.66 -60.23
N ILE A 1056 21.76 18.39 -59.68
CA ILE A 1056 21.13 19.52 -60.34
C ILE A 1056 21.11 20.75 -59.43
N THR A 1057 21.58 21.86 -59.95
CA THR A 1057 21.42 23.19 -59.34
C THR A 1057 20.73 24.15 -60.29
N LEU A 1058 20.22 25.27 -59.78
CA LEU A 1058 19.76 26.40 -60.58
C LEU A 1058 20.20 27.72 -59.96
N GLY A 1059 20.31 28.76 -60.79
CA GLY A 1059 20.62 30.12 -60.36
C GLY A 1059 19.46 31.08 -60.66
N THR A 1060 19.15 31.94 -59.71
CA THR A 1060 18.04 32.89 -59.81
C THR A 1060 18.45 34.21 -60.48
N ILE A 1061 17.49 34.92 -61.05
CA ILE A 1061 17.69 36.31 -61.49
C ILE A 1061 17.90 37.24 -60.27
N GLY A 1062 18.50 38.42 -60.48
CA GLY A 1062 18.80 39.35 -59.37
C GLY A 1062 17.58 39.78 -58.54
N ASN A 1063 16.41 39.92 -59.17
CA ASN A 1063 15.13 40.23 -58.50
C ASN A 1063 14.15 39.05 -58.66
N ALA A 1064 14.41 37.95 -57.97
CA ALA A 1064 13.53 36.77 -58.02
C ALA A 1064 12.32 36.90 -57.08
N GLY A 1065 11.15 36.47 -57.55
CA GLY A 1065 9.92 36.33 -56.78
C GLY A 1065 9.63 34.88 -56.39
N SER A 1066 8.34 34.55 -56.17
CA SER A 1066 7.87 33.21 -55.76
C SER A 1066 8.51 32.63 -54.49
N GLY A 1067 9.07 33.47 -53.61
CA GLY A 1067 9.78 33.03 -52.39
C GLY A 1067 11.23 32.58 -52.63
N LEU A 1068 11.77 32.80 -53.84
CA LEU A 1068 13.19 32.64 -54.13
C LEU A 1068 13.99 33.86 -53.65
N VAL A 1069 15.24 33.64 -53.26
CA VAL A 1069 16.25 34.68 -53.06
C VAL A 1069 16.82 35.04 -54.44
N GLY A 1070 16.98 36.33 -54.73
CA GLY A 1070 17.57 36.80 -55.99
C GLY A 1070 19.10 36.67 -56.02
N GLY A 1071 19.66 36.38 -57.18
CA GLY A 1071 21.12 36.18 -57.36
C GLY A 1071 21.71 35.00 -56.58
N HIS A 1072 20.90 33.96 -56.31
CA HIS A 1072 21.22 32.87 -55.39
C HIS A 1072 21.11 31.49 -56.06
N ALA A 1073 21.87 30.52 -55.55
CA ALA A 1073 21.88 29.15 -56.05
C ALA A 1073 20.99 28.22 -55.20
N TYR A 1074 20.26 27.33 -55.85
CA TYR A 1074 19.45 26.29 -55.22
C TYR A 1074 19.80 24.91 -55.77
N VAL A 1075 19.62 23.87 -54.96
CA VAL A 1075 19.65 22.46 -55.41
C VAL A 1075 18.23 22.04 -55.80
N VAL A 1076 18.05 21.37 -56.94
CA VAL A 1076 16.75 20.78 -57.31
C VAL A 1076 16.69 19.37 -56.76
N THR A 1077 15.80 19.11 -55.80
CA THR A 1077 15.80 17.86 -55.02
C THR A 1077 14.71 16.87 -55.42
N GLY A 1078 13.76 17.27 -56.27
CA GLY A 1078 12.71 16.38 -56.76
C GLY A 1078 11.64 17.11 -57.59
N TYR A 1079 10.77 16.33 -58.19
CA TYR A 1079 9.62 16.78 -58.96
C TYR A 1079 8.38 15.97 -58.59
N ASN A 1080 7.27 16.65 -58.35
CA ASN A 1080 5.98 16.01 -58.04
C ASN A 1080 5.04 16.12 -59.23
N ALA A 1081 4.82 14.98 -59.89
CA ALA A 1081 3.99 14.88 -61.10
C ALA A 1081 2.50 15.17 -60.88
N SER A 1082 1.94 14.98 -59.68
CA SER A 1082 0.51 15.24 -59.41
C SER A 1082 0.21 16.71 -59.11
N THR A 1083 1.23 17.54 -58.88
CA THR A 1083 1.09 18.98 -58.60
C THR A 1083 1.84 19.88 -59.58
N ASP A 1084 2.53 19.28 -60.57
CA ASP A 1084 3.45 19.90 -61.53
C ASP A 1084 4.44 20.90 -60.92
N ARG A 1085 5.10 20.49 -59.84
CA ARG A 1085 6.01 21.33 -59.05
C ARG A 1085 7.34 20.66 -58.74
N PHE A 1086 8.41 21.45 -58.80
CA PHE A 1086 9.76 21.07 -58.38
C PHE A 1086 10.02 21.48 -56.93
N THR A 1087 10.67 20.61 -56.17
CA THR A 1087 11.16 20.91 -54.83
C THR A 1087 12.59 21.45 -54.93
N LEU A 1088 12.86 22.57 -54.25
CA LEU A 1088 14.18 23.18 -54.20
C LEU A 1088 14.70 23.19 -52.76
N PHE A 1089 15.99 22.91 -52.59
CA PHE A 1089 16.70 23.06 -51.33
C PHE A 1089 17.61 24.29 -51.39
N ASN A 1090 17.57 25.09 -50.32
CA ASN A 1090 18.39 26.28 -50.15
C ASN A 1090 19.67 25.91 -49.39
N PRO A 1091 20.89 26.19 -49.90
CA PRO A 1091 22.16 25.93 -49.20
C PRO A 1091 22.29 26.59 -47.82
N TRP A 1092 21.43 27.55 -47.45
CA TRP A 1092 21.28 28.06 -46.08
C TRP A 1092 20.82 26.98 -45.07
N GLY A 1093 20.21 25.88 -45.53
CA GLY A 1093 19.87 24.72 -44.70
C GLY A 1093 18.66 24.88 -43.77
N ASN A 1094 17.84 25.94 -43.95
CA ASN A 1094 16.67 26.23 -43.11
C ASN A 1094 15.49 26.92 -43.84
N THR A 1095 15.75 27.79 -44.83
CA THR A 1095 14.70 28.59 -45.52
C THR A 1095 14.50 28.10 -46.95
N HIS A 1096 13.65 27.09 -47.14
CA HIS A 1096 13.34 26.51 -48.46
C HIS A 1096 12.06 27.13 -49.05
N PRO A 1097 12.00 27.40 -50.36
CA PRO A 1097 10.79 27.89 -51.01
C PRO A 1097 9.74 26.78 -51.12
N SER A 1098 8.46 27.15 -51.12
CA SER A 1098 7.39 26.23 -51.48
C SER A 1098 7.59 25.67 -52.89
N PRO A 1099 7.27 24.39 -53.18
CA PRO A 1099 7.52 23.79 -54.50
C PRO A 1099 6.95 24.60 -55.67
N LEU A 1100 7.74 24.81 -56.71
CA LEU A 1100 7.49 25.79 -57.78
C LEU A 1100 7.14 25.11 -59.11
N THR A 1101 6.19 25.67 -59.86
CA THR A 1101 5.88 25.19 -61.22
C THR A 1101 6.98 25.57 -62.21
N TRP A 1102 7.04 24.89 -63.36
CA TRP A 1102 8.01 25.24 -64.42
C TRP A 1102 7.94 26.70 -64.84
N ALA A 1103 6.75 27.28 -64.97
CA ALA A 1103 6.58 28.69 -65.30
C ALA A 1103 7.13 29.64 -64.21
N GLN A 1104 6.99 29.26 -62.93
CA GLN A 1104 7.59 30.01 -61.83
C GLN A 1104 9.12 29.94 -61.84
N LEU A 1105 9.71 28.78 -62.17
CA LEU A 1105 11.16 28.67 -62.36
C LEU A 1105 11.61 29.52 -63.55
N GLN A 1106 10.97 29.37 -64.71
CA GLN A 1106 11.30 30.08 -65.95
C GLN A 1106 11.23 31.60 -65.82
N ALA A 1107 10.28 32.13 -65.04
CA ALA A 1107 10.17 33.57 -64.78
C ALA A 1107 11.20 34.11 -63.76
N ASN A 1108 11.92 33.26 -63.01
CA ASN A 1108 12.76 33.68 -61.87
C ASN A 1108 14.19 33.09 -61.88
N CYS A 1109 14.53 32.23 -62.84
CA CYS A 1109 15.81 31.53 -62.92
C CYS A 1109 16.43 31.67 -64.31
N THR A 1110 17.75 31.87 -64.38
CA THR A 1110 18.46 32.10 -65.65
C THR A 1110 18.72 30.78 -66.40
N GLN A 1111 19.32 29.82 -65.69
CA GLN A 1111 19.65 28.49 -66.17
C GLN A 1111 19.62 27.50 -65.00
N PHE A 1112 19.50 26.21 -65.32
CA PHE A 1112 19.83 25.11 -64.40
C PHE A 1112 21.05 24.35 -64.93
N VAL A 1113 21.86 23.83 -64.02
CA VAL A 1113 23.11 23.12 -64.31
C VAL A 1113 22.93 21.67 -63.88
N VAL A 1114 23.21 20.74 -64.80
CA VAL A 1114 23.14 19.30 -64.57
C VAL A 1114 24.52 18.70 -64.72
N VAL A 1115 24.94 17.85 -63.78
CA VAL A 1115 26.17 17.07 -63.89
C VAL A 1115 25.93 15.60 -63.54
N ASP A 1116 26.65 14.72 -64.22
CA ASP A 1116 26.82 13.34 -63.77
C ASP A 1116 27.72 13.35 -62.53
N PRO A 1117 27.30 12.85 -61.36
CA PRO A 1117 28.13 12.82 -60.17
C PRO A 1117 28.93 11.51 -60.04
N THR A 1118 28.80 10.57 -60.99
CA THR A 1118 29.45 9.25 -60.95
C THR A 1118 30.82 9.21 -61.62
N GLY A 1119 31.16 10.19 -62.46
CA GLY A 1119 32.39 10.21 -63.26
C GLY A 1119 33.70 10.37 -62.46
N SER A 1120 33.65 10.46 -61.13
CA SER A 1120 34.79 10.13 -60.26
C SER A 1120 34.97 8.60 -60.21
N ILE A 1121 35.36 8.00 -61.35
CA ILE A 1121 35.70 6.58 -61.44
C ILE A 1121 36.86 6.33 -60.46
N ALA A 1122 36.76 5.26 -59.66
CA ALA A 1122 37.85 4.86 -58.77
C ALA A 1122 39.14 4.65 -59.56
N VAL A 1123 40.28 5.13 -59.04
CA VAL A 1123 41.59 4.93 -59.67
C VAL A 1123 41.89 3.44 -59.74
N GLN A 1124 41.71 2.84 -60.92
CA GLN A 1124 42.12 1.47 -61.16
C GLN A 1124 43.64 1.38 -61.21
N SER A 1125 44.21 0.91 -60.10
CA SER A 1125 45.40 0.06 -60.08
C SER A 1125 46.56 0.44 -61.03
N SER A 1126 47.35 1.43 -60.64
CA SER A 1126 48.79 1.44 -60.93
C SER A 1126 49.59 0.89 -59.74
N THR A 1127 49.37 -0.40 -59.44
CA THR A 1127 50.21 -1.25 -58.55
C THR A 1127 50.22 -0.92 -57.05
N VAL A 1128 49.23 -1.44 -56.32
CA VAL A 1128 49.42 -1.77 -54.89
C VAL A 1128 49.86 -3.24 -54.81
N ARG A 1129 51.02 -3.52 -54.23
CA ARG A 1129 51.30 -4.86 -53.69
C ARG A 1129 50.66 -4.98 -52.31
N SER A 1130 49.89 -6.05 -52.16
CA SER A 1130 49.27 -6.60 -50.93
C SER A 1130 49.99 -6.26 -49.61
N ASP A 1131 49.29 -6.05 -48.50
CA ASP A 1131 48.46 -7.08 -47.84
C ASP A 1131 47.41 -6.55 -46.82
N VAL A 1132 46.56 -7.48 -46.34
CA VAL A 1132 45.73 -7.45 -45.10
C VAL A 1132 44.33 -6.76 -45.12
N MET A 1133 43.29 -7.59 -45.31
CA MET A 1133 41.88 -7.48 -44.82
C MET A 1133 41.02 -6.26 -45.28
N SER A 1134 39.79 -6.37 -45.80
CA SER A 1134 38.68 -7.37 -45.74
C SER A 1134 37.84 -7.42 -44.46
N SER A 1135 36.69 -6.73 -44.45
CA SER A 1135 35.52 -7.09 -43.63
C SER A 1135 34.21 -6.48 -44.17
N MET A 1136 33.19 -7.34 -44.37
CA MET A 1136 31.76 -6.99 -44.62
C MET A 1136 31.44 -6.29 -45.96
N LEU A 1137 30.35 -6.61 -46.68
CA LEU A 1137 29.44 -7.77 -46.60
C LEU A 1137 28.76 -7.95 -47.98
N VAL A 1138 28.95 -9.10 -48.63
CA VAL A 1138 28.15 -9.47 -49.82
C VAL A 1138 26.86 -10.15 -49.35
N ALA A 1139 25.72 -9.52 -49.66
CA ALA A 1139 24.41 -10.16 -49.52
C ALA A 1139 24.00 -10.76 -50.87
N GLN A 1140 24.20 -12.07 -51.05
CA GLN A 1140 23.80 -12.77 -52.26
C GLN A 1140 22.99 -14.04 -51.93
N ILE A 1141 21.76 -14.01 -52.46
CA ILE A 1141 20.82 -15.10 -52.82
C ILE A 1141 21.22 -16.52 -52.38
N GLY A 1142 20.35 -17.15 -51.59
CA GLY A 1142 20.61 -18.42 -50.90
C GLY A 1142 20.46 -19.70 -51.72
N THR A 1143 20.46 -20.84 -51.01
CA THR A 1143 20.34 -22.20 -51.56
C THR A 1143 19.31 -23.05 -50.79
N ASN A 1144 18.77 -24.07 -51.46
CA ASN A 1144 17.44 -24.63 -51.19
C ASN A 1144 17.36 -25.76 -50.14
N THR A 1145 16.24 -25.79 -49.40
CA THR A 1145 15.44 -27.00 -49.07
C THR A 1145 14.00 -26.59 -48.70
N HIS A 1146 12.90 -27.31 -48.99
CA HIS A 1146 12.59 -28.37 -49.98
C HIS A 1146 11.09 -28.74 -49.85
N SER A 1147 10.24 -28.44 -50.85
CA SER A 1147 8.92 -29.07 -51.07
C SER A 1147 8.20 -28.53 -52.33
N ASP A 1148 7.74 -29.43 -53.18
CA ASP A 1148 6.53 -29.43 -54.05
C ASP A 1148 6.07 -28.09 -54.69
N PHE A 1149 6.05 -27.94 -56.02
CA PHE A 1149 5.09 -28.64 -56.90
C PHE A 1149 5.58 -28.82 -58.38
N THR A 1150 4.75 -29.46 -59.20
CA THR A 1150 5.08 -30.01 -60.54
C THR A 1150 4.79 -29.10 -61.74
N GLY A 1151 5.61 -29.17 -62.81
CA GLY A 1151 5.19 -28.72 -64.16
C GLY A 1151 6.30 -28.59 -65.20
N ASN A 1152 6.08 -29.15 -66.40
CA ASN A 1152 6.91 -29.12 -67.63
C ASN A 1152 7.47 -27.74 -68.01
N GLY A 1153 8.57 -27.60 -68.78
CA GLY A 1153 9.43 -28.59 -69.45
C GLY A 1153 9.82 -28.17 -70.88
N ALA A 1154 11.02 -28.56 -71.36
CA ALA A 1154 11.62 -28.26 -72.69
C ALA A 1154 11.96 -26.76 -72.96
N SER A 1155 12.98 -26.40 -73.76
CA SER A 1155 14.10 -27.16 -74.33
C SER A 1155 15.25 -26.24 -74.79
N ASP A 1156 16.49 -26.70 -74.56
CA ASP A 1156 17.73 -26.60 -75.35
C ASP A 1156 17.99 -25.53 -76.45
N SER A 1157 19.29 -25.19 -76.56
CA SER A 1157 20.08 -24.99 -77.81
C SER A 1157 20.00 -23.63 -78.55
N PHE A 1158 21.06 -23.09 -79.18
CA PHE A 1158 22.54 -23.27 -79.08
C PHE A 1158 23.24 -22.13 -79.91
N PHE A 1159 24.55 -21.92 -79.73
CA PHE A 1159 25.48 -21.19 -80.66
C PHE A 1159 25.22 -19.68 -80.95
N GLU A 1160 26.17 -18.85 -81.40
CA GLU A 1160 27.61 -18.69 -81.07
C GLU A 1160 28.08 -17.25 -81.47
N THR A 1161 29.37 -16.92 -81.26
CA THR A 1161 30.20 -15.81 -81.86
C THR A 1161 29.53 -14.65 -82.63
N GLY A 1162 29.84 -13.36 -82.48
CA GLY A 1162 31.07 -12.68 -82.05
C GLY A 1162 31.25 -11.29 -82.74
N TRP A 1163 32.39 -10.64 -82.46
CA TRP A 1163 33.07 -9.57 -83.25
C TRP A 1163 32.36 -8.22 -83.58
N SER A 1164 32.61 -7.25 -82.70
CA SER A 1164 33.21 -5.91 -82.96
C SER A 1164 32.67 -4.89 -84.01
N THR A 1165 32.48 -3.67 -83.49
CA THR A 1165 32.76 -2.32 -84.07
C THR A 1165 31.94 -1.73 -85.22
N GLN A 1166 31.40 -0.52 -84.94
CA GLN A 1166 31.07 0.59 -85.87
C GLN A 1166 29.85 0.40 -86.82
N ASP A 1167 29.08 1.42 -87.22
CA ASP A 1167 29.31 2.88 -87.20
C ASP A 1167 28.04 3.74 -86.87
N PHE A 1168 28.23 5.07 -86.93
CA PHE A 1168 27.37 6.24 -86.66
C PHE A 1168 25.87 6.32 -87.08
N PHE A 1169 25.15 7.17 -86.30
CA PHE A 1169 23.99 8.06 -86.61
C PHE A 1169 22.53 7.55 -86.76
N THR A 1170 21.61 8.47 -86.44
CA THR A 1170 20.17 8.42 -86.03
C THR A 1170 19.15 8.80 -87.14
N PRO A 1171 17.79 9.03 -86.95
CA PRO A 1171 16.94 8.72 -85.76
C PRO A 1171 15.56 7.94 -85.79
N PRO A 1172 14.58 8.00 -86.73
CA PRO A 1172 13.27 8.59 -86.35
C PRO A 1172 11.92 7.85 -86.64
N THR A 1173 10.96 7.93 -85.67
CA THR A 1173 9.45 8.06 -85.82
C THR A 1173 8.60 6.93 -86.48
N ALA A 1174 7.25 6.80 -86.29
CA ALA A 1174 6.29 7.13 -85.20
C ALA A 1174 4.83 6.59 -85.48
N MET A 1175 3.94 6.68 -84.47
CA MET A 1175 2.44 6.80 -84.49
C MET A 1175 1.46 5.65 -84.84
N SER A 1176 0.53 5.38 -83.88
CA SER A 1176 -0.95 5.31 -84.02
C SER A 1176 -1.58 4.92 -82.64
N SER A 1177 -2.81 5.26 -82.22
CA SER A 1177 -3.85 6.23 -82.66
C SER A 1177 -4.93 6.47 -81.56
N LEU A 1178 -5.55 7.67 -81.51
CA LEU A 1178 -6.95 8.08 -81.12
C LEU A 1178 -7.85 7.15 -80.22
N THR A 1179 -8.71 7.59 -79.26
CA THR A 1179 -9.66 8.76 -79.20
C THR A 1179 -10.16 9.08 -77.74
N LEU A 1180 -10.88 10.20 -77.52
CA LEU A 1180 -11.52 10.68 -76.25
C LEU A 1180 -13.00 10.20 -76.09
N LYS A 1181 -13.90 10.55 -75.13
CA LYS A 1181 -14.06 11.52 -73.98
C LYS A 1181 -15.24 10.97 -73.06
N LYS A 1182 -15.98 11.56 -72.09
CA LYS A 1182 -16.19 12.89 -71.40
C LYS A 1182 -17.00 12.68 -70.08
N ASP A 1183 -16.55 13.23 -68.93
CA ASP A 1183 -17.20 13.62 -67.62
C ASP A 1183 -18.40 12.78 -67.04
N SER A 1184 -19.12 13.04 -65.93
CA SER A 1184 -19.22 14.04 -64.80
C SER A 1184 -19.96 13.32 -63.61
N SER A 1185 -20.40 13.83 -62.43
CA SER A 1185 -20.31 15.08 -61.59
C SER A 1185 -21.01 14.84 -60.22
N GLU A 1186 -20.69 15.64 -59.17
CA GLU A 1186 -21.56 15.96 -57.97
C GLU A 1186 -21.93 14.82 -56.97
N SER A 1187 -22.45 15.03 -55.72
CA SER A 1187 -22.34 16.14 -54.73
C SER A 1187 -22.54 15.63 -53.26
N TYR A 1188 -23.27 16.31 -52.36
CA TYR A 1188 -23.15 16.22 -50.86
C TYR A 1188 -24.50 15.96 -50.11
N GLU A 1189 -24.42 15.64 -48.81
CA GLU A 1189 -25.44 15.72 -47.71
C GLU A 1189 -26.29 14.52 -47.15
N ASP A 1190 -26.52 14.64 -45.82
CA ASP A 1190 -27.61 14.21 -44.89
C ASP A 1190 -28.10 12.75 -44.59
N ILE A 1191 -27.65 12.21 -43.44
CA ILE A 1191 -28.38 12.00 -42.15
C ILE A 1191 -29.69 11.13 -42.02
N PHE A 1192 -29.56 10.01 -41.27
CA PHE A 1192 -30.45 9.33 -40.28
C PHE A 1192 -31.96 9.02 -40.52
N ARG A 1193 -32.39 7.76 -40.24
CA ARG A 1193 -33.07 7.31 -38.97
C ARG A 1193 -33.59 5.84 -38.95
N ASP A 1194 -33.42 5.17 -37.79
CA ASP A 1194 -34.36 4.36 -36.95
C ASP A 1194 -35.46 3.42 -37.52
N VAL A 1195 -36.03 2.41 -36.81
CA VAL A 1195 -35.75 1.54 -35.61
C VAL A 1195 -36.84 0.43 -35.57
N THR A 1196 -36.58 -0.76 -34.99
CA THR A 1196 -37.56 -1.67 -34.28
C THR A 1196 -36.86 -3.00 -33.89
N ASP A 1197 -37.19 -3.75 -32.83
CA ASP A 1197 -37.83 -3.40 -31.55
C ASP A 1197 -37.61 -4.50 -30.46
N PHE A 1198 -37.74 -4.12 -29.17
CA PHE A 1198 -38.21 -4.92 -27.99
C PHE A 1198 -37.59 -6.31 -27.63
N THR A 1199 -37.56 -6.83 -26.39
CA THR A 1199 -37.64 -6.39 -24.96
C THR A 1199 -37.25 -7.62 -24.08
N SER A 1200 -37.06 -7.58 -22.76
CA SER A 1200 -36.33 -6.69 -21.83
C SER A 1200 -36.34 -7.31 -20.40
N ASN A 1201 -35.67 -6.67 -19.43
CA ASN A 1201 -35.86 -6.82 -17.95
C ASN A 1201 -35.42 -8.15 -17.26
N ARG A 1202 -34.91 -8.23 -16.02
CA ARG A 1202 -34.44 -7.36 -14.87
C ARG A 1202 -34.81 -8.15 -13.56
N PRO A 1203 -34.50 -7.72 -12.30
CA PRO A 1203 -33.49 -6.79 -11.74
C PRO A 1203 -32.82 -7.29 -10.41
N LEU A 1204 -32.12 -6.38 -9.68
CA LEU A 1204 -31.81 -6.35 -8.21
C LEU A 1204 -30.67 -7.25 -7.65
N GLU A 1205 -29.88 -6.86 -6.62
CA GLU A 1205 -29.42 -5.52 -6.11
C GLU A 1205 -28.26 -5.66 -5.08
N VAL A 1206 -27.59 -4.54 -4.73
CA VAL A 1206 -26.81 -4.17 -3.48
C VAL A 1206 -26.03 -5.26 -2.69
N GLY A 1207 -24.77 -5.06 -2.23
CA GLY A 1207 -23.83 -3.92 -2.29
C GLY A 1207 -22.86 -3.89 -1.07
N TYR A 1208 -21.88 -2.95 -1.06
CA TYR A 1208 -20.98 -2.58 0.07
C TYR A 1208 -19.88 -3.58 0.52
N LEU A 1209 -18.70 -3.18 1.07
CA LEU A 1209 -18.07 -1.87 1.38
C LEU A 1209 -16.51 -1.98 1.46
N MET A 1210 -15.80 -0.84 1.46
CA MET A 1210 -14.38 -0.61 1.89
C MET A 1210 -13.21 -1.23 1.08
N ASP A 1211 -12.02 -0.62 0.97
CA ASP A 1211 -11.51 0.67 1.52
C ASP A 1211 -10.39 1.30 0.65
N ASP A 1212 -10.25 2.63 0.73
CA ASP A 1212 -9.04 3.51 0.65
C ASP A 1212 -7.87 3.30 -0.35
N LEU A 1213 -7.18 4.34 -0.85
CA LEU A 1213 -7.41 5.81 -0.82
C LEU A 1213 -6.77 6.47 -2.07
N THR A 1214 -7.29 7.60 -2.53
CA THR A 1214 -6.71 8.43 -3.61
C THR A 1214 -5.96 9.67 -3.06
N VAL A 1215 -5.56 10.60 -3.97
CA VAL A 1215 -5.22 12.03 -3.75
C VAL A 1215 -3.70 12.38 -3.80
N ARG A 1216 -3.23 13.32 -4.61
CA ARG A 1216 -3.82 14.00 -5.80
C ARG A 1216 -2.74 14.55 -6.75
N THR A 1217 -3.13 14.58 -8.03
CA THR A 1217 -2.79 15.55 -9.08
C THR A 1217 -2.14 16.89 -8.68
N LEU A 1218 -1.12 17.27 -9.45
CA LEU A 1218 -1.26 18.38 -10.40
C LEU A 1218 -0.84 17.88 -11.79
#